data_AF-A0A928CRS0-F1
#
_entry.id   AF-A0A928CRS0-F1
#
_cell.length_a   1.000
_cell.length_b   1.000
_cell.length_c   1.000
_cell.angle_alpha   90.00
_cell.angle_beta   90.00
_cell.angle_gamma   90.00
#
_symmetry.space_group_name_H-M   'P 1'
#
loop_
_entity.id
_entity.type
_entity.pdbx_description
1 polymer ?
#
loop_
_entity_poly.entity_id
_entity_poly.type
_entity_poly.pdbx_seq_one_letter_code
_entity_poly.pdbx_strand_id
1 'polypeptide(L)'
;MNKKAEITWSLMHPTMIDSAYMRRIADEASRYDVDSFELCGAFANPAGGLNGLLLFEPYPHAAEKCDKKRVMETRRTLGEIVDLAGTRPVYLWHREIMMPKGMLEDRPAMLDKDGEFDLLGKDFLSFLRYKIENAFKVVPTLGGIVLTLTEADYSVIHNSDPDRYPPDKVVEMIVRLFAEEHEKFHKRFILRSFGSIAADYEDILRGARRAAKDHSFDIETKITPYDFDPFLPPNPFLKKQPGTQLNAECDGLGEFLGAGYMPAANVDNIVRYVREGTAAGVSRYAIRLDRIGNNIFDSHEINIFAYQQLIRNPELTADDIYAMWAKDHWQGCEKEMTVLSRLGLEAVLKTNFICSNVVFHKFPILPDWKWVAAGGSPGLYHNNVSLHQLRGEWGILADNNAPGRNAIRKEKQEALKLASEGLARVRRLKGILSEREYARTERVWRILNIACKAICAFTESLCSYFDDLENCEPHPKKLKTCVGNAEEIINGLLADTSESLPTMESCCDGAPLPGDDLDRVYLKGLRVLCREMLPQYEAEQKLRAKLTDAETLDLILPGSFGDQYRIFRYMHASHSELKNGVPIRYAGNTVFPNGFFEVELKCVPGGRIYITLLKNDVREIKLTINGLTKRTSVPDDGIIVLDAPSDKVTLRMEKSGLHYPAVVAVKSTV
;
A
#
# COMPACT_ATOMS: atom_id res chain seq x y z
N MET A 1 27.94 -7.46 -26.67
CA MET A 1 27.98 -7.94 -25.27
C MET A 1 26.75 -7.41 -24.57
N ASN A 2 25.87 -8.26 -24.04
CA ASN A 2 24.74 -7.78 -23.24
C ASN A 2 25.31 -7.11 -21.98
N LYS A 3 24.99 -5.83 -21.77
CA LYS A 3 25.40 -5.09 -20.57
C LYS A 3 24.76 -5.80 -19.37
N LYS A 4 25.56 -6.13 -18.36
CA LYS A 4 25.11 -6.70 -17.09
C LYS A 4 24.03 -5.78 -16.50
N ALA A 5 22.89 -6.33 -16.06
CA ALA A 5 21.87 -5.53 -15.39
C ALA A 5 22.42 -4.98 -14.07
N GLU A 6 22.10 -3.74 -13.73
CA GLU A 6 22.50 -3.08 -12.49
C GLU A 6 21.74 -3.65 -11.29
N ILE A 7 22.41 -3.83 -10.15
CA ILE A 7 21.78 -4.17 -8.87
C ILE A 7 21.85 -2.95 -7.96
N THR A 8 20.68 -2.42 -7.61
CA THR A 8 20.54 -1.32 -6.66
C THR A 8 19.92 -1.84 -5.39
N TRP A 9 20.50 -1.46 -4.26
CA TRP A 9 19.88 -1.67 -2.96
C TRP A 9 19.05 -0.46 -2.57
N SER A 10 17.74 -0.66 -2.42
CA SER A 10 16.80 0.36 -1.97
C SER A 10 16.62 0.26 -0.47
N LEU A 11 16.95 1.33 0.24
CA LEU A 11 16.90 1.43 1.70
C LEU A 11 15.66 2.22 2.07
N MET A 12 14.75 1.63 2.85
CA MET A 12 13.54 2.26 3.41
C MET A 12 13.70 2.51 4.94
N HIS A 13 14.95 2.65 5.41
CA HIS A 13 15.43 2.57 6.82
C HIS A 13 14.51 3.33 7.79
N PRO A 14 14.22 2.85 9.04
CA PRO A 14 13.19 3.32 9.98
C PRO A 14 12.87 4.79 9.84
N THR A 15 12.01 5.04 8.85
CA THR A 15 11.46 6.31 8.43
C THR A 15 12.39 7.55 8.39
N MET A 16 13.66 7.53 8.79
CA MET A 16 14.62 8.64 8.76
C MET A 16 15.97 8.15 8.25
N ILE A 17 16.66 9.01 7.49
CA ILE A 17 18.01 8.71 7.03
C ILE A 17 19.00 8.56 8.21
N ASP A 18 19.82 7.52 8.16
CA ASP A 18 20.75 7.16 9.23
C ASP A 18 22.09 6.70 8.64
N SER A 19 23.16 7.43 8.94
CA SER A 19 24.51 7.11 8.46
C SER A 19 25.12 5.90 9.18
N ALA A 20 24.70 5.59 10.42
CA ALA A 20 25.16 4.39 11.13
C ALA A 20 24.61 3.12 10.47
N TYR A 21 23.34 3.14 10.07
CA TYR A 21 22.78 2.06 9.28
C TYR A 21 23.41 1.95 7.90
N MET A 22 23.59 3.07 7.20
CA MET A 22 24.25 3.05 5.90
C MET A 22 25.65 2.42 5.99
N ARG A 23 26.38 2.65 7.09
CA ARG A 23 27.67 1.98 7.33
C ARG A 23 27.53 0.47 7.37
N ARG A 24 26.56 -0.05 8.14
CA ARG A 24 26.23 -1.48 8.15
C ARG A 24 25.90 -1.99 6.75
N ILE A 25 25.09 -1.25 5.99
CA ILE A 25 24.72 -1.62 4.62
C ILE A 25 25.92 -1.63 3.68
N ALA A 26 26.82 -0.65 3.77
CA ALA A 26 28.04 -0.60 2.97
C ALA A 26 28.97 -1.79 3.28
N ASP A 27 29.06 -2.19 4.54
CA ASP A 27 29.82 -3.37 4.96
C ASP A 27 29.21 -4.65 4.37
N GLU A 28 27.88 -4.82 4.42
CA GLU A 28 27.21 -5.97 3.79
C GLU A 28 27.34 -5.95 2.26
N ALA A 29 27.25 -4.76 1.64
CA ALA A 29 27.40 -4.58 0.20
C ALA A 29 28.79 -5.01 -0.31
N SER A 30 29.81 -5.10 0.54
CA SER A 30 31.12 -5.64 0.16
C SER A 30 31.11 -7.14 -0.20
N ARG A 31 30.06 -7.87 0.23
CA ARG A 31 29.86 -9.30 -0.04
C ARG A 31 28.97 -9.57 -1.26
N TYR A 32 28.43 -8.51 -1.86
CA TYR A 32 27.48 -8.57 -2.95
C TYR A 32 27.92 -7.66 -4.11
N ASP A 33 27.44 -7.95 -5.31
CA ASP A 33 27.65 -7.12 -6.50
C ASP A 33 26.64 -5.95 -6.50
N VAL A 34 26.83 -4.97 -5.61
CA VAL A 34 25.97 -3.78 -5.49
C VAL A 34 26.54 -2.63 -6.29
N ASP A 35 25.77 -2.14 -7.25
CA ASP A 35 26.18 -1.11 -8.20
C ASP A 35 25.78 0.30 -7.72
N SER A 36 24.67 0.43 -6.99
CA SER A 36 24.13 1.72 -6.52
C SER A 36 23.20 1.58 -5.32
N PHE A 37 22.83 2.71 -4.71
CA PHE A 37 21.86 2.78 -3.62
C PHE A 37 20.70 3.72 -3.95
N GLU A 38 19.53 3.40 -3.40
CA GLU A 38 18.36 4.26 -3.43
C GLU A 38 17.87 4.50 -2.01
N LEU A 39 17.59 5.75 -1.67
CA LEU A 39 17.15 6.17 -0.34
C LEU A 39 15.67 6.55 -0.35
N CYS A 40 14.87 5.72 0.29
CA CYS A 40 13.49 5.97 0.69
C CYS A 40 13.48 6.29 2.18
N GLY A 41 12.99 7.47 2.58
CA GLY A 41 12.85 7.83 3.98
C GLY A 41 12.23 9.21 4.15
N ALA A 42 11.73 9.51 5.34
CA ALA A 42 11.46 10.88 5.73
C ALA A 42 12.78 11.64 5.85
N PHE A 43 12.77 12.86 5.34
CA PHE A 43 13.86 13.82 5.48
C PHE A 43 13.38 14.84 6.53
N ALA A 44 13.72 16.12 6.44
CA ALA A 44 13.23 17.12 7.41
C ALA A 44 11.69 17.24 7.54
N ASN A 45 10.92 16.52 6.71
CA ASN A 45 9.47 16.35 6.75
C ASN A 45 9.12 14.83 6.68
N PRO A 46 8.11 14.34 7.43
CA PRO A 46 7.61 12.95 7.40
C PRO A 46 7.39 12.35 6.01
N ALA A 47 7.08 13.17 5.01
CA ALA A 47 6.84 12.73 3.64
C ALA A 47 8.11 12.61 2.76
N GLY A 48 9.27 13.08 3.25
CA GLY A 48 10.57 12.88 2.60
C GLY A 48 10.89 13.76 1.39
N GLY A 49 11.94 13.35 0.66
CA GLY A 49 12.38 13.93 -0.62
C GLY A 49 13.06 15.30 -0.55
N LEU A 50 13.02 16.01 -1.69
CA LEU A 50 13.79 17.25 -1.91
C LEU A 50 13.49 18.35 -0.88
N ASN A 51 12.26 18.46 -0.41
CA ASN A 51 11.86 19.48 0.56
C ASN A 51 12.71 19.43 1.84
N GLY A 52 13.17 18.23 2.23
CA GLY A 52 14.03 18.07 3.41
C GLY A 52 15.45 18.61 3.24
N LEU A 53 15.83 19.04 2.03
CA LEU A 53 17.14 19.61 1.70
C LEU A 53 17.09 21.12 1.51
N LEU A 54 15.94 21.78 1.61
CA LEU A 54 15.73 23.17 1.17
C LEU A 54 15.34 24.07 2.34
N LEU A 55 15.78 25.33 2.29
CA LEU A 55 15.41 26.37 3.26
C LEU A 55 14.33 27.31 2.73
N PHE A 56 13.92 27.14 1.47
CA PHE A 56 12.85 27.90 0.82
C PHE A 56 13.07 29.42 0.81
N GLU A 57 14.31 29.89 0.70
CA GLU A 57 14.68 31.31 0.84
C GLU A 57 13.84 32.30 -0.01
N PRO A 58 13.42 31.97 -1.25
CA PRO A 58 12.56 32.86 -2.04
C PRO A 58 11.09 32.95 -1.59
N TYR A 59 10.69 32.15 -0.59
CA TYR A 59 9.31 31.97 -0.13
C TYR A 59 9.25 32.30 1.38
N PRO A 60 8.97 33.56 1.76
CA PRO A 60 9.14 34.04 3.13
C PRO A 60 8.34 33.24 4.19
N HIS A 61 7.07 32.94 3.94
CA HIS A 61 6.24 32.21 4.90
C HIS A 61 6.67 30.74 5.00
N ALA A 62 7.08 30.13 3.88
CA ALA A 62 7.62 28.77 3.89
C ALA A 62 8.99 28.69 4.58
N ALA A 63 9.87 29.67 4.36
CA ALA A 63 11.17 29.77 5.02
C ALA A 63 11.08 30.01 6.53
N GLU A 64 10.06 30.77 6.97
CA GLU A 64 9.77 30.99 8.38
C GLU A 64 9.32 29.70 9.08
N LYS A 65 8.46 28.92 8.43
CA LYS A 65 7.92 27.65 8.96
C LYS A 65 8.86 26.45 8.77
N CYS A 66 9.98 26.65 8.08
CA CYS A 66 10.99 25.62 7.83
C CYS A 66 11.84 25.34 9.08
N ASP A 67 11.99 24.06 9.44
CA ASP A 67 12.95 23.64 10.46
C ASP A 67 14.38 23.64 9.89
N LYS A 68 15.03 24.80 9.97
CA LYS A 68 16.38 25.02 9.44
C LYS A 68 17.40 24.08 10.08
N LYS A 69 17.26 23.78 11.37
CA LYS A 69 18.20 22.89 12.08
C LYS A 69 18.11 21.48 11.50
N ARG A 70 16.88 20.97 11.34
CA ARG A 70 16.63 19.64 10.77
C ARG A 70 17.06 19.53 9.30
N VAL A 71 16.87 20.59 8.49
CA VAL A 71 17.37 20.62 7.10
C VAL A 71 18.90 20.54 7.06
N MET A 72 19.60 21.30 7.90
CA MET A 72 21.06 21.27 7.93
C MET A 72 21.61 19.93 8.43
N GLU A 73 20.96 19.33 9.43
CA GLU A 73 21.28 17.97 9.90
C GLU A 73 21.06 16.94 8.79
N THR A 74 19.94 17.03 8.09
CA THR A 74 19.62 16.15 6.95
C THR A 74 20.68 16.25 5.85
N ARG A 75 21.12 17.47 5.49
CA ARG A 75 22.19 17.67 4.50
C ARG A 75 23.50 17.02 4.94
N ARG A 76 23.88 17.17 6.21
CA ARG A 76 25.09 16.54 6.77
C ARG A 76 25.00 15.01 6.72
N THR A 77 23.91 14.44 7.21
CA THR A 77 23.71 12.98 7.23
C THR A 77 23.68 12.41 5.82
N LEU A 78 23.04 13.08 4.86
CA LEU A 78 23.06 12.65 3.47
C LEU A 78 24.47 12.72 2.86
N GLY A 79 25.25 13.76 3.19
CA GLY A 79 26.66 13.83 2.81
C GLY A 79 27.46 12.62 3.32
N GLU A 80 27.32 12.28 4.60
CA GLU A 80 27.95 11.09 5.19
C GLU A 80 27.53 9.78 4.50
N ILE A 81 26.24 9.65 4.15
CA ILE A 81 25.71 8.48 3.44
C ILE A 81 26.33 8.37 2.04
N VAL A 82 26.44 9.48 1.31
CA VAL A 82 27.08 9.50 -0.01
C VAL A 82 28.57 9.15 0.10
N ASP A 83 29.27 9.65 1.10
CA ASP A 83 30.67 9.30 1.35
C ASP A 83 30.83 7.80 1.67
N LEU A 84 29.91 7.23 2.46
CA LEU A 84 29.88 5.79 2.77
C LEU A 84 29.56 4.91 1.56
N ALA A 85 28.76 5.39 0.61
CA ALA A 85 28.49 4.68 -0.64
C ALA A 85 29.74 4.58 -1.54
N GLY A 86 30.72 5.48 -1.34
CA GLY A 86 31.97 5.53 -2.08
C GLY A 86 31.72 5.96 -3.53
N THR A 87 32.15 5.14 -4.49
CA THR A 87 31.95 5.42 -5.92
C THR A 87 30.56 5.03 -6.44
N ARG A 88 29.75 4.36 -5.61
CA ARG A 88 28.39 3.92 -5.98
C ARG A 88 27.44 5.12 -5.93
N PRO A 89 26.69 5.41 -7.00
CA PRO A 89 25.74 6.51 -6.97
C PRO A 89 24.63 6.25 -5.95
N VAL A 90 24.23 7.33 -5.27
CA VAL A 90 23.09 7.35 -4.36
C VAL A 90 21.95 8.13 -5.00
N TYR A 91 20.79 7.50 -5.13
CA TYR A 91 19.58 8.12 -5.64
C TYR A 91 18.63 8.46 -4.50
N LEU A 92 18.00 9.62 -4.58
CA LEU A 92 17.06 10.08 -3.56
C LEU A 92 15.62 9.91 -4.04
N TRP A 93 14.77 9.25 -3.25
CA TRP A 93 13.36 9.16 -3.58
C TRP A 93 12.63 10.47 -3.29
N HIS A 94 11.78 10.88 -4.21
CA HIS A 94 10.97 12.08 -4.12
C HIS A 94 9.53 11.81 -4.57
N ARG A 95 8.59 12.42 -3.87
CA ARG A 95 7.16 12.40 -4.15
C ARG A 95 6.73 13.78 -4.61
N GLU A 96 5.85 13.83 -5.59
CA GLU A 96 5.25 15.09 -6.04
C GLU A 96 3.72 14.92 -6.18
N ILE A 97 2.90 15.83 -5.66
CA ILE A 97 3.24 17.16 -5.11
C ILE A 97 3.37 17.20 -3.59
N MET A 98 4.55 17.61 -3.12
CA MET A 98 4.84 17.77 -1.69
C MET A 98 4.97 19.25 -1.33
N MET A 99 4.04 19.76 -0.51
CA MET A 99 3.88 21.18 -0.23
C MET A 99 4.43 21.56 1.15
N PRO A 100 5.47 22.42 1.25
CA PRO A 100 5.90 22.91 2.55
C PRO A 100 4.85 23.86 3.14
N LYS A 101 4.67 23.82 4.46
CA LYS A 101 3.79 24.76 5.18
C LYS A 101 4.22 26.20 4.85
N GLY A 102 3.28 27.12 4.58
CA GLY A 102 3.61 28.49 4.18
C GLY A 102 3.62 28.74 2.67
N MET A 103 3.72 27.69 1.85
CA MET A 103 3.88 27.86 0.40
C MET A 103 2.63 28.40 -0.28
N LEU A 104 1.43 28.00 0.14
CA LEU A 104 0.19 28.52 -0.45
C LEU A 104 -0.08 29.97 -0.05
N GLU A 105 0.49 30.43 1.08
CA GLU A 105 0.49 31.84 1.46
C GLU A 105 1.47 32.66 0.60
N ASP A 106 2.65 32.10 0.29
CA ASP A 106 3.63 32.74 -0.59
C ASP A 106 3.20 32.72 -2.07
N ARG A 107 2.48 31.67 -2.49
CA ARG A 107 2.05 31.43 -3.88
C ARG A 107 0.58 30.94 -3.94
N PRO A 108 -0.40 31.81 -3.67
CA PRO A 108 -1.82 31.43 -3.75
C PRO A 108 -2.25 30.96 -5.14
N ALA A 109 -1.58 31.42 -6.20
CA ALA A 109 -1.84 31.04 -7.59
C ALA A 109 -1.42 29.60 -7.95
N MET A 110 -0.90 28.82 -6.98
CA MET A 110 -0.79 27.36 -7.11
C MET A 110 -2.15 26.66 -6.98
N LEU A 111 -3.18 27.38 -6.50
CA LEU A 111 -4.55 26.93 -6.57
C LEU A 111 -5.26 27.65 -7.70
N ASP A 112 -6.12 26.91 -8.38
CA ASP A 112 -6.96 27.44 -9.43
C ASP A 112 -8.23 28.14 -8.88
N LYS A 113 -9.08 28.63 -9.78
CA LYS A 113 -10.31 29.36 -9.41
C LYS A 113 -11.31 28.57 -8.56
N ASP A 114 -11.24 27.24 -8.56
CA ASP A 114 -12.12 26.35 -7.81
C ASP A 114 -11.47 25.88 -6.50
N GLY A 115 -10.24 26.36 -6.20
CA GLY A 115 -9.48 26.00 -5.01
C GLY A 115 -8.75 24.65 -5.12
N GLU A 116 -8.74 24.04 -6.30
CA GLU A 116 -7.99 22.81 -6.58
C GLU A 116 -6.55 23.15 -7.01
N PHE A 117 -5.64 22.19 -6.92
CA PHE A 117 -4.23 22.44 -7.25
C PHE A 117 -4.03 22.62 -8.77
N ASP A 118 -3.42 23.73 -9.20
CA ASP A 118 -3.14 23.99 -10.61
C ASP A 118 -1.93 23.18 -11.10
N LEU A 119 -2.23 21.95 -11.55
CA LEU A 119 -1.27 20.97 -12.02
C LEU A 119 -0.49 21.41 -13.27
N LEU A 120 -0.94 22.44 -14.00
CA LEU A 120 -0.29 22.98 -15.20
C LEU A 120 0.20 24.43 -15.00
N GLY A 121 0.07 24.96 -13.78
CA GLY A 121 0.34 26.34 -13.45
C GLY A 121 1.82 26.70 -13.46
N LYS A 122 2.14 27.93 -13.88
CA LYS A 122 3.53 28.43 -13.96
C LYS A 122 4.22 28.51 -12.60
N ASP A 123 3.47 28.83 -11.55
CA ASP A 123 4.01 28.94 -10.19
C ASP A 123 4.44 27.58 -9.66
N PHE A 124 3.64 26.54 -9.90
CA PHE A 124 3.99 25.16 -9.58
C PHE A 124 5.25 24.70 -10.32
N LEU A 125 5.31 24.92 -11.64
CA LEU A 125 6.50 24.58 -12.44
C LEU A 125 7.76 25.31 -11.98
N SER A 126 7.64 26.59 -11.61
CA SER A 126 8.76 27.38 -11.10
C SER A 126 9.25 26.83 -9.75
N PHE A 127 8.33 26.38 -8.90
CA PHE A 127 8.66 25.75 -7.63
C PHE A 127 9.35 24.39 -7.82
N LEU A 128 8.89 23.55 -8.75
CA LEU A 128 9.56 22.29 -9.09
C LEU A 128 11.01 22.51 -9.52
N ARG A 129 11.25 23.46 -10.43
CA ARG A 129 12.60 23.80 -10.88
C ARG A 129 13.47 24.27 -9.71
N TYR A 130 12.93 25.17 -8.86
CA TYR A 130 13.62 25.60 -7.64
C TYR A 130 14.03 24.39 -6.77
N LYS A 131 13.14 23.42 -6.55
CA LYS A 131 13.42 22.25 -5.71
C LYS A 131 14.58 21.42 -6.25
N ILE A 132 14.55 21.10 -7.55
CA ILE A 132 15.55 20.22 -8.19
C ILE A 132 16.91 20.92 -8.23
N GLU A 133 16.97 22.15 -8.73
CA GLU A 133 18.22 22.89 -8.85
C GLU A 133 18.91 23.08 -7.51
N ASN A 134 18.15 23.48 -6.48
CA ASN A 134 18.75 23.76 -5.18
C ASN A 134 19.18 22.47 -4.48
N ALA A 135 18.44 21.36 -4.61
CA ALA A 135 18.86 20.08 -4.07
C ALA A 135 20.22 19.64 -4.65
N PHE A 136 20.43 19.75 -5.96
CA PHE A 136 21.72 19.43 -6.58
C PHE A 136 22.83 20.43 -6.26
N LYS A 137 22.50 21.70 -6.00
CA LYS A 137 23.49 22.68 -5.53
C LYS A 137 23.96 22.37 -4.09
N VAL A 138 23.05 21.92 -3.21
CA VAL A 138 23.40 21.67 -1.79
C VAL A 138 24.03 20.31 -1.55
N VAL A 139 23.71 19.29 -2.36
CA VAL A 139 24.33 17.96 -2.32
C VAL A 139 24.79 17.57 -3.74
N PRO A 140 25.89 18.16 -4.23
CA PRO A 140 26.34 17.98 -5.62
C PRO A 140 26.83 16.56 -5.93
N THR A 141 27.12 15.75 -4.92
CA THR A 141 27.54 14.35 -5.08
C THR A 141 26.38 13.37 -5.21
N LEU A 142 25.13 13.82 -5.01
CA LEU A 142 23.95 12.98 -5.21
C LEU A 142 23.91 12.46 -6.66
N GLY A 143 23.58 11.18 -6.86
CA GLY A 143 23.57 10.54 -8.17
C GLY A 143 22.34 10.90 -9.03
N GLY A 144 21.25 11.31 -8.38
CA GLY A 144 20.00 11.63 -9.05
C GLY A 144 18.77 11.46 -8.17
N ILE A 145 17.61 11.47 -8.80
CA ILE A 145 16.31 11.40 -8.12
C ILE A 145 15.47 10.28 -8.71
N VAL A 146 14.80 9.53 -7.83
CA VAL A 146 13.70 8.63 -8.17
C VAL A 146 12.39 9.36 -7.87
N LEU A 147 11.51 9.55 -8.85
CA LEU A 147 10.28 10.34 -8.73
C LEU A 147 9.03 9.45 -8.69
N THR A 148 8.18 9.64 -7.68
CA THR A 148 6.84 9.05 -7.58
C THR A 148 5.76 10.14 -7.69
N LEU A 149 4.69 9.88 -8.44
CA LEU A 149 3.61 10.84 -8.75
C LEU A 149 2.27 10.58 -8.01
N THR A 150 2.16 9.45 -7.29
CA THR A 150 0.90 8.99 -6.68
C THR A 150 0.84 9.13 -5.16
N GLU A 151 1.99 9.22 -4.49
CA GLU A 151 2.11 9.20 -3.03
C GLU A 151 2.43 10.59 -2.47
N ALA A 152 1.53 11.57 -2.57
CA ALA A 152 1.84 12.97 -2.21
C ALA A 152 0.64 13.75 -1.62
N ASP A 153 0.87 14.97 -1.11
CA ASP A 153 -0.17 15.84 -0.53
C ASP A 153 -1.27 16.15 -1.56
N TYR A 154 -0.84 16.39 -2.81
CA TYR A 154 -1.68 16.52 -3.98
C TYR A 154 -1.19 15.50 -5.02
N SER A 155 -1.74 14.28 -4.99
CA SER A 155 -1.37 13.21 -5.93
C SER A 155 -1.55 13.72 -7.35
N VAL A 156 -0.48 13.74 -8.14
CA VAL A 156 -0.51 14.26 -9.52
C VAL A 156 -1.53 13.48 -10.35
N ILE A 157 -1.54 12.16 -10.21
CA ILE A 157 -2.42 11.29 -10.98
C ILE A 157 -3.86 11.38 -10.51
N HIS A 158 -4.09 11.36 -9.19
CA HIS A 158 -5.46 11.30 -8.66
C HIS A 158 -6.15 12.67 -8.59
N ASN A 159 -5.38 13.76 -8.65
CA ASN A 159 -5.90 15.13 -8.84
C ASN A 159 -6.06 15.50 -10.31
N SER A 160 -5.54 14.70 -11.24
CA SER A 160 -5.77 14.90 -12.66
C SER A 160 -7.18 14.46 -13.06
N ASP A 161 -7.75 15.14 -14.06
CA ASP A 161 -9.01 14.75 -14.70
C ASP A 161 -8.97 15.05 -16.21
N PRO A 162 -9.67 14.28 -17.05
CA PRO A 162 -9.57 14.43 -18.50
C PRO A 162 -9.96 15.80 -19.06
N ASP A 163 -10.77 16.58 -18.34
CA ASP A 163 -11.33 17.84 -18.84
C ASP A 163 -10.42 19.03 -18.50
N ARG A 164 -9.93 19.09 -17.26
CA ARG A 164 -9.17 20.23 -16.73
C ARG A 164 -7.67 19.97 -16.70
N TYR A 165 -7.27 18.81 -16.21
CA TYR A 165 -5.87 18.43 -16.02
C TYR A 165 -5.61 17.05 -16.64
N PRO A 166 -5.59 16.93 -17.99
CA PRO A 166 -5.48 15.62 -18.64
C PRO A 166 -4.25 14.86 -18.10
N PRO A 167 -4.43 13.66 -17.47
CA PRO A 167 -3.38 13.03 -16.69
C PRO A 167 -2.06 12.86 -17.46
N ASP A 168 -2.13 12.41 -18.71
CA ASP A 168 -0.95 12.20 -19.54
C ASP A 168 -0.20 13.50 -19.91
N LYS A 169 -0.88 14.65 -19.92
CA LYS A 169 -0.28 15.97 -20.18
C LYS A 169 0.38 16.52 -18.94
N VAL A 170 -0.24 16.35 -17.77
CA VAL A 170 0.36 16.71 -16.49
C VAL A 170 1.64 15.90 -16.28
N VAL A 171 1.58 14.57 -16.49
CA VAL A 171 2.76 13.70 -16.38
C VAL A 171 3.83 14.11 -17.38
N GLU A 172 3.49 14.30 -18.67
CA GLU A 172 4.44 14.74 -19.70
C GLU A 172 5.21 15.99 -19.26
N MET A 173 4.49 16.99 -18.74
CA MET A 173 5.05 18.27 -18.32
C MET A 173 6.00 18.14 -17.13
N ILE A 174 5.59 17.43 -16.07
CA ILE A 174 6.41 17.23 -14.87
C ILE A 174 7.65 16.40 -15.20
N VAL A 175 7.47 15.27 -15.90
CA VAL A 175 8.57 14.36 -16.26
C VAL A 175 9.58 15.05 -17.17
N ARG A 176 9.12 15.85 -18.14
CA ARG A 176 10.00 16.66 -19.01
C ARG A 176 10.84 17.65 -18.20
N LEU A 177 10.24 18.37 -17.26
CA LEU A 177 10.97 19.31 -16.40
C LEU A 177 12.02 18.58 -15.55
N PHE A 178 11.65 17.45 -14.92
CA PHE A 178 12.62 16.66 -14.17
C PHE A 178 13.77 16.18 -15.05
N ALA A 179 13.48 15.62 -16.23
CA ALA A 179 14.50 15.13 -17.15
C ALA A 179 15.44 16.26 -17.62
N GLU A 180 14.88 17.42 -18.01
CA GLU A 180 15.64 18.60 -18.43
C GLU A 180 16.61 19.08 -17.33
N GLU A 181 16.12 19.23 -16.10
CA GLU A 181 16.96 19.68 -14.98
C GLU A 181 18.02 18.63 -14.61
N HIS A 182 17.71 17.33 -14.70
CA HIS A 182 18.71 16.30 -14.44
C HIS A 182 19.83 16.29 -15.49
N GLU A 183 19.50 16.48 -16.76
CA GLU A 183 20.49 16.56 -17.84
C GLU A 183 21.45 17.75 -17.63
N LYS A 184 20.94 18.92 -17.23
CA LYS A 184 21.76 20.12 -16.92
C LYS A 184 22.80 19.88 -15.82
N PHE A 185 22.44 19.09 -14.81
CA PHE A 185 23.32 18.78 -13.68
C PHE A 185 24.08 17.45 -13.85
N HIS A 186 23.95 16.79 -15.01
CA HIS A 186 24.52 15.48 -15.30
C HIS A 186 24.14 14.41 -14.25
N LYS A 187 22.87 14.39 -13.86
CA LYS A 187 22.29 13.47 -12.88
C LYS A 187 21.36 12.47 -13.56
N ARG A 188 21.18 11.30 -12.94
CA ARG A 188 20.24 10.28 -13.46
C ARG A 188 18.83 10.58 -12.98
N PHE A 189 17.88 10.61 -13.90
CA PHE A 189 16.47 10.70 -13.59
C PHE A 189 15.80 9.33 -13.72
N ILE A 190 15.09 8.91 -12.67
CA ILE A 190 14.33 7.66 -12.64
C ILE A 190 12.88 8.01 -12.32
N LEU A 191 11.97 7.76 -13.26
CA LEU A 191 10.53 7.90 -13.04
C LEU A 191 9.97 6.57 -12.54
N ARG A 192 9.42 6.56 -11.33
CA ARG A 192 8.70 5.41 -10.82
C ARG A 192 7.26 5.43 -11.34
N SER A 193 6.88 4.40 -12.09
CA SER A 193 5.56 4.31 -12.73
C SER A 193 4.48 3.72 -11.84
N PHE A 194 4.65 3.74 -10.51
CA PHE A 194 3.74 3.07 -9.58
C PHE A 194 2.35 3.70 -9.59
N GLY A 195 1.35 2.86 -9.91
CA GLY A 195 -0.07 3.18 -9.88
C GLY A 195 -0.84 2.26 -8.92
N SER A 196 -1.91 2.78 -8.32
CA SER A 196 -2.82 2.00 -7.48
C SER A 196 -3.83 1.20 -8.32
N ILE A 197 -4.03 1.59 -9.58
CA ILE A 197 -4.89 0.92 -10.58
C ILE A 197 -4.23 0.91 -11.96
N ALA A 198 -4.80 0.13 -12.89
CA ALA A 198 -4.29 0.01 -14.25
C ALA A 198 -4.22 1.36 -14.98
N ALA A 199 -5.27 2.19 -14.83
CA ALA A 199 -5.34 3.50 -15.47
C ALA A 199 -4.18 4.42 -15.06
N ASP A 200 -3.77 4.39 -13.78
CA ASP A 200 -2.63 5.17 -13.28
C ASP A 200 -1.34 4.81 -14.06
N TYR A 201 -1.05 3.52 -14.24
CA TYR A 201 0.11 3.07 -15.02
C TYR A 201 0.04 3.54 -16.47
N GLU A 202 -1.14 3.43 -17.09
CA GLU A 202 -1.33 3.83 -18.48
C GLU A 202 -1.10 5.33 -18.69
N ASP A 203 -1.63 6.16 -17.81
CA ASP A 203 -1.48 7.61 -17.89
C ASP A 203 -0.04 8.05 -17.59
N ILE A 204 0.61 7.45 -16.57
CA ILE A 204 2.03 7.72 -16.29
C ILE A 204 2.90 7.34 -17.49
N LEU A 205 2.75 6.11 -18.02
CA LEU A 205 3.57 5.62 -19.12
C LEU A 205 3.31 6.38 -20.42
N ARG A 206 2.07 6.83 -20.66
CA ARG A 206 1.72 7.64 -21.83
C ARG A 206 2.37 9.03 -21.75
N GLY A 207 2.32 9.69 -20.60
CA GLY A 207 3.00 10.97 -20.38
C GLY A 207 4.52 10.83 -20.47
N ALA A 208 5.09 9.80 -19.84
CA ALA A 208 6.52 9.49 -19.90
C ALA A 208 7.00 9.27 -21.34
N ARG A 209 6.27 8.50 -22.15
CA ARG A 209 6.61 8.27 -23.56
C ARG A 209 6.67 9.58 -24.37
N ARG A 210 5.84 10.57 -24.03
CA ARG A 210 5.88 11.88 -24.69
C ARG A 210 7.11 12.69 -24.28
N ALA A 211 7.44 12.72 -22.98
CA ALA A 211 8.65 13.36 -22.49
C ALA A 211 9.93 12.70 -23.03
N ALA A 212 9.91 11.38 -23.20
CA ALA A 212 11.03 10.59 -23.72
C ALA A 212 11.40 10.87 -25.20
N LYS A 213 10.60 11.67 -25.90
CA LYS A 213 10.94 12.15 -27.25
C LYS A 213 12.04 13.19 -27.22
N ASP A 214 12.15 13.93 -26.12
CA ASP A 214 13.02 15.09 -25.99
C ASP A 214 14.19 14.84 -25.04
N HIS A 215 14.01 13.97 -24.04
CA HIS A 215 15.00 13.67 -23.01
C HIS A 215 15.08 12.17 -22.73
N SER A 216 16.26 11.68 -22.33
CA SER A 216 16.45 10.27 -21.96
C SER A 216 16.41 10.10 -20.45
N PHE A 217 15.65 9.12 -19.97
CA PHE A 217 15.56 8.79 -18.55
C PHE A 217 15.14 7.33 -18.34
N ASP A 218 15.12 6.90 -17.09
CA ASP A 218 14.72 5.55 -16.72
C ASP A 218 13.28 5.51 -16.25
N ILE A 219 12.57 4.43 -16.58
CA ILE A 219 11.28 4.11 -15.98
C ILE A 219 11.48 2.92 -15.06
N GLU A 220 11.20 3.11 -13.78
CA GLU A 220 11.15 2.05 -12.79
C GLU A 220 9.71 1.60 -12.55
N THR A 221 9.45 0.33 -12.84
CA THR A 221 8.14 -0.29 -12.67
C THR A 221 8.29 -1.43 -11.67
N LYS A 222 7.31 -1.62 -10.78
CA LYS A 222 7.33 -2.78 -9.88
C LYS A 222 7.38 -4.08 -10.66
N ILE A 223 8.12 -5.04 -10.14
CA ILE A 223 8.28 -6.35 -10.77
C ILE A 223 6.96 -7.14 -10.76
N THR A 224 6.11 -6.91 -9.76
CA THR A 224 4.72 -7.37 -9.70
C THR A 224 3.77 -6.22 -10.08
N PRO A 225 2.54 -6.50 -10.55
CA PRO A 225 1.55 -5.46 -10.72
C PRO A 225 1.14 -4.88 -9.36
N TYR A 226 0.75 -3.60 -9.36
CA TYR A 226 0.28 -2.86 -8.19
C TYR A 226 1.26 -2.89 -7.01
N ASP A 227 1.10 -3.78 -6.04
CA ASP A 227 1.87 -3.71 -4.79
C ASP A 227 2.24 -5.08 -4.25
N PHE A 228 3.36 -5.64 -4.75
CA PHE A 228 4.11 -6.80 -4.22
C PHE A 228 3.32 -8.05 -3.78
N ASP A 229 2.07 -8.20 -4.22
CA ASP A 229 1.26 -9.37 -3.97
C ASP A 229 1.80 -10.56 -4.81
N PRO A 230 2.20 -11.66 -4.16
CA PRO A 230 2.79 -12.81 -4.84
C PRO A 230 1.81 -13.61 -5.70
N PHE A 231 0.50 -13.41 -5.54
CA PHE A 231 -0.53 -14.14 -6.27
C PHE A 231 -0.99 -13.46 -7.55
N LEU A 232 -0.61 -12.20 -7.75
CA LEU A 232 -0.97 -11.49 -8.96
C LEU A 232 -0.22 -12.03 -10.19
N PRO A 233 -0.81 -11.92 -11.39
CA PRO A 233 -0.17 -12.33 -12.63
C PRO A 233 1.07 -11.46 -12.94
N PRO A 234 1.89 -11.84 -13.94
CA PRO A 234 3.01 -11.02 -14.40
C PRO A 234 2.58 -9.59 -14.68
N ASN A 235 3.41 -8.60 -14.33
CA ASN A 235 3.05 -7.19 -14.47
C ASN A 235 2.92 -6.78 -15.95
N PRO A 236 1.71 -6.47 -16.46
CA PRO A 236 1.53 -6.10 -17.87
C PRO A 236 2.13 -4.72 -18.23
N PHE A 237 2.54 -3.95 -17.22
CA PHE A 237 3.16 -2.63 -17.36
C PHE A 237 4.68 -2.69 -17.32
N LEU A 238 5.29 -3.82 -16.95
CA LEU A 238 6.74 -4.04 -16.96
C LEU A 238 7.23 -4.21 -18.40
N LYS A 239 7.32 -3.10 -19.14
CA LYS A 239 7.71 -3.09 -20.56
C LYS A 239 8.51 -1.85 -20.91
N LYS A 240 9.59 -2.05 -21.67
CA LYS A 240 10.48 -0.97 -22.09
C LYS A 240 9.75 0.00 -23.04
N GLN A 241 9.82 1.30 -22.73
CA GLN A 241 9.31 2.34 -23.61
C GLN A 241 10.42 2.82 -24.56
N PRO A 242 10.09 3.23 -25.80
CA PRO A 242 11.06 3.89 -26.67
C PRO A 242 11.64 5.14 -26.01
N GLY A 243 12.96 5.33 -26.11
CA GLY A 243 13.65 6.48 -25.52
C GLY A 243 13.96 6.37 -24.02
N THR A 244 13.59 5.26 -23.36
CA THR A 244 13.87 5.05 -21.92
C THR A 244 14.64 3.77 -21.66
N GLN A 245 15.24 3.66 -20.48
CA GLN A 245 15.61 2.38 -19.88
C GLN A 245 14.46 1.82 -19.03
N LEU A 246 14.45 0.51 -18.82
CA LEU A 246 13.47 -0.17 -17.96
C LEU A 246 14.18 -0.68 -16.71
N ASN A 247 13.69 -0.27 -15.56
CA ASN A 247 14.14 -0.72 -14.24
C ASN A 247 12.99 -1.47 -13.55
N ALA A 248 13.33 -2.43 -12.69
CA ALA A 248 12.37 -3.17 -11.89
C ALA A 248 12.52 -2.83 -10.40
N GLU A 249 11.46 -2.33 -9.78
CA GLU A 249 11.37 -2.22 -8.32
C GLU A 249 10.97 -3.58 -7.73
N CYS A 250 11.76 -4.07 -6.79
CA CYS A 250 11.67 -5.42 -6.23
C CYS A 250 11.51 -5.35 -4.72
N ASP A 251 10.69 -6.25 -4.18
CA ASP A 251 10.57 -6.44 -2.74
C ASP A 251 11.44 -7.63 -2.30
N GLY A 252 12.49 -7.33 -1.54
CA GLY A 252 13.34 -8.35 -0.93
C GLY A 252 12.79 -8.85 0.40
N LEU A 253 12.23 -7.94 1.21
CA LEU A 253 11.83 -8.21 2.59
C LEU A 253 10.41 -8.81 2.69
N GLY A 254 9.54 -8.53 1.73
CA GLY A 254 8.18 -9.06 1.72
C GLY A 254 7.22 -8.23 2.56
N GLU A 255 6.77 -7.08 2.04
CA GLU A 255 5.80 -6.17 2.63
C GLU A 255 4.54 -6.91 3.12
N PHE A 256 3.94 -7.73 2.25
CA PHE A 256 2.76 -8.54 2.57
C PHE A 256 3.10 -9.94 3.13
N LEU A 257 4.39 -10.28 3.19
CA LEU A 257 4.90 -11.54 3.72
C LEU A 257 5.39 -11.41 5.18
N GLY A 258 4.92 -10.36 5.87
CA GLY A 258 5.24 -10.12 7.27
C GLY A 258 6.44 -9.21 7.50
N ALA A 259 6.90 -8.46 6.50
CA ALA A 259 7.84 -7.35 6.61
C ALA A 259 9.12 -7.68 7.41
N GLY A 260 9.69 -8.87 7.22
CA GLY A 260 10.91 -9.34 7.90
C GLY A 260 10.70 -9.95 9.29
N TYR A 261 9.47 -9.96 9.82
CA TYR A 261 9.15 -10.58 11.12
C TYR A 261 8.94 -12.09 11.05
N MET A 262 8.67 -12.64 9.87
CA MET A 262 8.26 -14.03 9.66
C MET A 262 9.19 -14.75 8.66
N PRO A 263 9.23 -16.10 8.66
CA PRO A 263 10.10 -16.87 7.76
C PRO A 263 9.54 -16.87 6.33
N ALA A 264 9.81 -15.80 5.57
CA ALA A 264 9.29 -15.59 4.21
C ALA A 264 10.39 -15.68 3.13
N ALA A 265 11.12 -16.81 3.09
CA ALA A 265 12.06 -17.09 2.01
C ALA A 265 11.29 -17.28 0.69
N ASN A 266 11.28 -16.26 -0.17
CA ASN A 266 10.40 -16.15 -1.34
C ASN A 266 11.09 -16.56 -2.66
N VAL A 267 12.02 -17.51 -2.58
CA VAL A 267 12.97 -17.83 -3.67
C VAL A 267 12.25 -18.24 -4.95
N ASP A 268 11.23 -19.10 -4.86
CA ASP A 268 10.48 -19.58 -6.03
C ASP A 268 9.82 -18.43 -6.82
N ASN A 269 9.26 -17.44 -6.11
CA ASN A 269 8.69 -16.26 -6.76
C ASN A 269 9.77 -15.33 -7.30
N ILE A 270 10.91 -15.19 -6.63
CA ILE A 270 12.04 -14.39 -7.13
C ILE A 270 12.58 -14.94 -8.45
N VAL A 271 12.66 -16.28 -8.60
CA VAL A 271 13.01 -16.93 -9.88
C VAL A 271 12.05 -16.48 -10.99
N ARG A 272 10.74 -16.54 -10.72
CA ARG A 272 9.71 -16.08 -11.66
C ARG A 272 9.91 -14.61 -12.02
N TYR A 273 10.03 -13.74 -11.01
CA TYR A 273 10.15 -12.29 -11.18
C TYR A 273 11.38 -11.89 -12.00
N VAL A 274 12.55 -12.45 -11.70
CA VAL A 274 13.79 -12.10 -12.42
C VAL A 274 13.73 -12.60 -13.87
N ARG A 275 13.13 -13.76 -14.14
CA ARG A 275 12.93 -14.25 -15.51
C ARG A 275 11.98 -13.35 -16.30
N GLU A 276 10.88 -12.93 -15.69
CA GLU A 276 9.93 -11.97 -16.28
C GLU A 276 10.62 -10.62 -16.57
N GLY A 277 11.37 -10.08 -15.61
CA GLY A 277 12.14 -8.84 -15.80
C GLY A 277 13.21 -8.95 -16.89
N THR A 278 13.92 -10.08 -16.94
CA THR A 278 14.92 -10.35 -17.98
C THR A 278 14.26 -10.41 -19.36
N ALA A 279 13.14 -11.11 -19.50
CA ALA A 279 12.37 -11.17 -20.73
C ALA A 279 11.82 -9.80 -21.17
N ALA A 280 11.45 -8.95 -20.21
CA ALA A 280 11.02 -7.57 -20.46
C ALA A 280 12.16 -6.59 -20.82
N GLY A 281 13.42 -7.03 -20.70
CA GLY A 281 14.59 -6.20 -20.98
C GLY A 281 14.94 -5.22 -19.86
N VAL A 282 14.68 -5.59 -18.59
CA VAL A 282 15.07 -4.83 -17.41
C VAL A 282 16.60 -4.67 -17.36
N SER A 283 17.06 -3.44 -17.19
CA SER A 283 18.48 -3.08 -17.10
C SER A 283 18.97 -2.75 -15.69
N ARG A 284 18.07 -2.57 -14.73
CA ARG A 284 18.38 -2.31 -13.30
C ARG A 284 17.30 -2.93 -12.41
N TYR A 285 17.71 -3.57 -11.33
CA TYR A 285 16.82 -4.10 -10.30
C TYR A 285 17.06 -3.33 -8.99
N ALA A 286 16.06 -2.57 -8.55
CA ALA A 286 16.06 -1.87 -7.27
C ALA A 286 15.41 -2.75 -6.20
N ILE A 287 16.21 -3.33 -5.30
CA ILE A 287 15.75 -4.34 -4.34
C ILE A 287 15.64 -3.70 -2.96
N ARG A 288 14.43 -3.68 -2.41
CA ARG A 288 14.16 -3.19 -1.06
C ARG A 288 14.76 -4.12 0.00
N LEU A 289 15.62 -3.58 0.86
CA LEU A 289 16.34 -4.36 1.89
C LEU A 289 15.66 -4.36 3.26
N ASP A 290 14.85 -3.35 3.54
CA ASP A 290 14.37 -3.07 4.88
C ASP A 290 12.96 -2.46 4.86
N ARG A 291 12.31 -2.51 6.02
CA ARG A 291 10.97 -1.96 6.26
C ARG A 291 10.67 -1.92 7.75
N ILE A 292 10.13 -0.79 8.23
CA ILE A 292 9.58 -0.65 9.59
C ILE A 292 10.57 -1.14 10.67
N GLY A 293 11.84 -0.76 10.54
CA GLY A 293 12.89 -1.16 11.50
C GLY A 293 13.47 -2.55 11.31
N ASN A 294 12.98 -3.35 10.36
CA ASN A 294 13.54 -4.67 10.04
C ASN A 294 14.40 -4.62 8.81
N ASN A 295 15.43 -5.46 8.80
CA ASN A 295 16.35 -5.62 7.69
C ASN A 295 16.40 -7.10 7.25
N ILE A 296 16.60 -7.32 5.96
CA ILE A 296 16.66 -8.64 5.32
C ILE A 296 17.78 -9.54 5.84
N PHE A 297 18.94 -8.98 6.20
CA PHE A 297 20.08 -9.69 6.79
C PHE A 297 19.73 -10.30 8.16
N ASP A 298 18.75 -9.72 8.85
CA ASP A 298 18.28 -10.20 10.15
C ASP A 298 17.14 -11.21 10.06
N SER A 299 16.64 -11.51 8.86
CA SER A 299 15.48 -12.39 8.63
C SER A 299 15.77 -13.46 7.58
N HIS A 300 15.63 -13.14 6.30
CA HIS A 300 15.74 -14.09 5.19
C HIS A 300 16.63 -13.53 4.07
N GLU A 301 17.91 -13.37 4.39
CA GLU A 301 18.99 -12.92 3.48
C GLU A 301 19.05 -13.70 2.17
N ILE A 302 18.62 -14.97 2.17
CA ILE A 302 18.54 -15.81 0.98
C ILE A 302 17.75 -15.14 -0.17
N ASN A 303 16.80 -14.25 0.12
CA ASN A 303 16.08 -13.51 -0.93
C ASN A 303 17.00 -12.55 -1.71
N ILE A 304 17.91 -11.83 -1.03
CA ILE A 304 18.90 -10.97 -1.70
C ILE A 304 19.90 -11.80 -2.48
N PHE A 305 20.35 -12.90 -1.87
CA PHE A 305 21.20 -13.86 -2.56
C PHE A 305 20.53 -14.39 -3.83
N ALA A 306 19.26 -14.77 -3.77
CA ALA A 306 18.49 -15.23 -4.92
C ALA A 306 18.46 -14.18 -6.03
N TYR A 307 18.06 -12.94 -5.73
CA TYR A 307 18.06 -11.86 -6.73
C TYR A 307 19.43 -11.70 -7.38
N GLN A 308 20.52 -11.62 -6.59
CA GLN A 308 21.86 -11.46 -7.15
C GLN A 308 22.21 -12.58 -8.12
N GLN A 309 22.06 -13.84 -7.70
CA GLN A 309 22.43 -14.98 -8.53
C GLN A 309 21.58 -15.05 -9.80
N LEU A 310 20.27 -14.85 -9.69
CA LEU A 310 19.34 -14.92 -10.81
C LEU A 310 19.51 -13.76 -11.80
N ILE A 311 19.81 -12.54 -11.34
CA ILE A 311 20.08 -11.41 -12.22
C ILE A 311 21.36 -11.65 -13.04
N ARG A 312 22.31 -12.43 -12.50
CA ARG A 312 23.55 -12.79 -13.21
C ARG A 312 23.34 -14.03 -14.09
N ASN A 313 22.51 -14.97 -13.65
CA ASN A 313 22.21 -16.20 -14.36
C ASN A 313 20.71 -16.57 -14.20
N PRO A 314 19.83 -16.09 -15.11
CA PRO A 314 18.38 -16.33 -15.04
C PRO A 314 17.96 -17.80 -15.21
N GLU A 315 18.87 -18.67 -15.68
CA GLU A 315 18.62 -20.10 -15.88
C GLU A 315 18.59 -20.88 -14.57
N LEU A 316 19.15 -20.34 -13.48
CA LEU A 316 19.12 -20.99 -12.16
C LEU A 316 17.67 -21.24 -11.71
N THR A 317 17.47 -22.39 -11.08
CA THR A 317 16.21 -22.77 -10.45
C THR A 317 16.19 -22.40 -8.97
N ALA A 318 15.02 -22.45 -8.34
CA ALA A 318 14.91 -22.23 -6.89
C ALA A 318 15.74 -23.26 -6.10
N ASP A 319 15.77 -24.51 -6.55
CA ASP A 319 16.55 -25.58 -5.93
C ASP A 319 18.06 -25.33 -6.06
N ASP A 320 18.53 -24.78 -7.18
CA ASP A 320 19.94 -24.36 -7.32
C ASP A 320 20.30 -23.28 -6.29
N ILE A 321 19.44 -22.28 -6.12
CA ILE A 321 19.64 -21.20 -5.14
C ILE A 321 19.68 -21.75 -3.71
N TYR A 322 18.73 -22.62 -3.34
CA TYR A 322 18.72 -23.25 -2.03
C TYR A 322 19.97 -24.12 -1.82
N ALA A 323 20.39 -24.89 -2.82
CA ALA A 323 21.59 -25.74 -2.72
C ALA A 323 22.87 -24.90 -2.55
N MET A 324 23.00 -23.80 -3.30
CA MET A 324 24.12 -22.87 -3.16
C MET A 324 24.16 -22.23 -1.78
N TRP A 325 23.02 -21.73 -1.29
CA TRP A 325 22.92 -21.10 0.03
C TRP A 325 23.18 -22.10 1.17
N ALA A 326 22.57 -23.28 1.10
CA ALA A 326 22.64 -24.29 2.15
C ALA A 326 24.07 -24.77 2.42
N LYS A 327 24.90 -24.84 1.38
CA LYS A 327 26.30 -25.27 1.46
C LYS A 327 27.13 -24.42 2.44
N ASP A 328 26.84 -23.13 2.50
CA ASP A 328 27.63 -22.19 3.30
C ASP A 328 26.93 -21.82 4.63
N HIS A 329 25.61 -21.92 4.69
CA HIS A 329 24.83 -21.44 5.84
C HIS A 329 24.16 -22.54 6.69
N TRP A 330 23.91 -23.73 6.14
CA TRP A 330 23.07 -24.77 6.77
C TRP A 330 23.75 -26.15 6.83
N GLN A 331 25.07 -26.15 6.99
CA GLN A 331 25.87 -27.38 7.03
C GLN A 331 25.35 -28.37 8.08
N GLY A 332 25.06 -29.61 7.66
CA GLY A 332 24.55 -30.67 8.53
C GLY A 332 23.03 -30.67 8.71
N CYS A 333 22.29 -29.73 8.13
CA CYS A 333 20.81 -29.71 8.11
C CYS A 333 20.21 -29.10 6.83
N GLU A 334 20.93 -29.17 5.71
CA GLU A 334 20.63 -28.48 4.44
C GLU A 334 19.22 -28.80 3.94
N LYS A 335 18.86 -30.09 3.92
CA LYS A 335 17.54 -30.56 3.49
C LYS A 335 16.43 -30.04 4.41
N GLU A 336 16.67 -30.08 5.72
CA GLU A 336 15.68 -29.66 6.71
C GLU A 336 15.43 -28.15 6.63
N MET A 337 16.48 -27.35 6.50
CA MET A 337 16.36 -25.90 6.35
C MET A 337 15.70 -25.48 5.03
N THR A 338 15.96 -26.22 3.94
CA THR A 338 15.25 -26.00 2.66
C THR A 338 13.75 -26.27 2.82
N VAL A 339 13.38 -27.38 3.46
CA VAL A 339 11.97 -27.70 3.74
C VAL A 339 11.34 -26.64 4.66
N LEU A 340 12.03 -26.23 5.72
CA LEU A 340 11.56 -25.17 6.61
C LEU A 340 11.40 -23.84 5.87
N SER A 341 12.30 -23.47 4.96
CA SER A 341 12.18 -22.22 4.18
C SER A 341 10.89 -22.19 3.36
N ARG A 342 10.58 -23.29 2.66
CA ARG A 342 9.34 -23.41 1.86
C ARG A 342 8.09 -23.47 2.74
N LEU A 343 8.14 -24.25 3.82
CA LEU A 343 7.04 -24.38 4.79
C LEU A 343 6.71 -23.05 5.47
N GLY A 344 7.75 -22.26 5.78
CA GLY A 344 7.61 -20.94 6.38
C GLY A 344 6.85 -20.00 5.47
N LEU A 345 7.24 -19.92 4.19
CA LEU A 345 6.53 -19.11 3.20
C LEU A 345 5.07 -19.54 3.06
N GLU A 346 4.79 -20.84 2.95
CA GLU A 346 3.42 -21.35 2.85
C GLU A 346 2.57 -20.95 4.07
N ALA A 347 3.10 -21.12 5.28
CA ALA A 347 2.42 -20.74 6.51
C ALA A 347 2.18 -19.22 6.59
N VAL A 348 3.14 -18.39 6.16
CA VAL A 348 2.99 -16.93 6.06
C VAL A 348 1.88 -16.56 5.09
N LEU A 349 1.85 -17.16 3.90
CA LEU A 349 0.82 -16.89 2.90
C LEU A 349 -0.58 -17.24 3.44
N LYS A 350 -0.75 -18.41 4.05
CA LYS A 350 -2.03 -18.80 4.69
C LYS A 350 -2.38 -17.94 5.91
N THR A 351 -1.41 -17.29 6.54
CA THR A 351 -1.64 -16.36 7.65
C THR A 351 -2.15 -15.02 7.12
N ASN A 352 -1.46 -14.40 6.17
CA ASN A 352 -1.69 -13.00 5.77
C ASN A 352 -2.68 -12.81 4.61
N PHE A 353 -3.00 -13.88 3.87
CA PHE A 353 -3.92 -13.85 2.73
C PHE A 353 -5.14 -14.73 3.00
N ILE A 354 -6.25 -14.52 2.29
CA ILE A 354 -7.42 -15.41 2.30
C ILE A 354 -7.61 -15.95 0.90
N CYS A 355 -7.33 -17.24 0.70
CA CYS A 355 -7.41 -17.88 -0.62
C CYS A 355 -6.75 -17.01 -1.71
N SER A 356 -5.51 -16.58 -1.44
CA SER A 356 -4.69 -15.71 -2.29
C SER A 356 -5.15 -14.24 -2.42
N ASN A 357 -6.13 -13.79 -1.64
CA ASN A 357 -6.52 -12.38 -1.57
C ASN A 357 -5.84 -11.68 -0.38
N VAL A 358 -5.43 -10.43 -0.55
CA VAL A 358 -4.81 -9.62 0.51
C VAL A 358 -5.84 -9.29 1.60
N VAL A 359 -5.49 -9.56 2.86
CA VAL A 359 -6.34 -9.19 4.01
C VAL A 359 -5.98 -7.80 4.54
N PHE A 360 -4.69 -7.57 4.74
CA PHE A 360 -4.14 -6.31 5.23
C PHE A 360 -3.27 -5.71 4.14
N HIS A 361 -3.76 -4.65 3.51
CA HIS A 361 -2.98 -3.94 2.50
C HIS A 361 -1.98 -2.94 3.13
N LYS A 362 -1.77 -3.00 4.46
CA LYS A 362 -0.84 -2.16 5.19
C LYS A 362 -0.27 -2.88 6.42
N PHE A 363 1.04 -2.75 6.60
CA PHE A 363 1.78 -3.18 7.79
C PHE A 363 2.55 -1.99 8.39
N PRO A 364 2.60 -1.80 9.73
CA PRO A 364 1.86 -2.51 10.80
C PRO A 364 0.34 -2.52 10.59
N ILE A 365 -0.35 -3.52 11.16
CA ILE A 365 -1.82 -3.57 11.14
C ILE A 365 -2.34 -2.38 11.95
N LEU A 366 -2.92 -1.40 11.26
CA LEU A 366 -3.46 -0.22 11.90
C LEU A 366 -4.78 -0.54 12.62
N PRO A 367 -5.05 0.08 13.78
CA PRO A 367 -6.28 -0.10 14.54
C PRO A 367 -7.46 0.67 13.93
N ASP A 368 -7.60 0.62 12.61
CA ASP A 368 -8.61 1.39 11.87
C ASP A 368 -9.15 0.57 10.69
N TRP A 369 -10.45 0.27 10.74
CA TRP A 369 -11.17 -0.46 9.72
C TRP A 369 -11.17 0.22 8.36
N LYS A 370 -10.91 1.54 8.27
CA LYS A 370 -10.72 2.24 7.01
C LYS A 370 -9.72 1.51 6.10
N TRP A 371 -8.62 1.01 6.65
CA TRP A 371 -7.60 0.34 5.87
C TRP A 371 -8.03 -1.09 5.53
N VAL A 372 -8.56 -1.86 6.47
CA VAL A 372 -9.01 -3.22 6.17
C VAL A 372 -10.12 -3.22 5.11
N ALA A 373 -11.13 -2.34 5.26
CA ALA A 373 -12.22 -2.18 4.31
C ALA A 373 -11.76 -1.58 2.98
N ALA A 374 -10.76 -0.68 2.96
CA ALA A 374 -10.26 -0.13 1.71
C ALA A 374 -9.63 -1.20 0.80
N GLY A 375 -9.11 -2.30 1.37
CA GLY A 375 -8.63 -3.46 0.62
C GLY A 375 -9.72 -4.42 0.12
N GLY A 376 -11.00 -4.20 0.46
CA GLY A 376 -12.11 -5.07 0.06
C GLY A 376 -12.26 -6.36 0.88
N SER A 377 -11.42 -6.59 1.88
CA SER A 377 -11.35 -7.87 2.60
C SER A 377 -12.63 -8.29 3.34
N PRO A 378 -13.49 -7.40 3.89
CA PRO A 378 -14.76 -7.84 4.47
C PRO A 378 -15.68 -8.54 3.44
N GLY A 379 -15.59 -8.18 2.15
CA GLY A 379 -16.37 -8.82 1.09
C GLY A 379 -16.06 -10.31 0.90
N LEU A 380 -14.90 -10.78 1.34
CA LEU A 380 -14.47 -12.18 1.25
C LEU A 380 -15.23 -13.12 2.20
N TYR A 381 -15.88 -12.58 3.24
CA TYR A 381 -16.53 -13.36 4.29
C TYR A 381 -17.99 -13.72 4.00
N HIS A 382 -18.54 -13.24 2.90
CA HIS A 382 -19.80 -13.76 2.38
C HIS A 382 -19.59 -15.14 1.75
N ASN A 383 -20.57 -16.03 1.90
CA ASN A 383 -20.46 -17.38 1.35
C ASN A 383 -20.73 -17.40 -0.16
N ASN A 384 -19.70 -17.71 -0.95
CA ASN A 384 -19.80 -18.01 -2.39
C ASN A 384 -20.42 -16.89 -3.26
N VAL A 385 -20.37 -15.62 -2.81
CA VAL A 385 -20.82 -14.49 -3.62
C VAL A 385 -19.76 -14.11 -4.67
N SER A 386 -20.20 -13.52 -5.78
CA SER A 386 -19.28 -12.99 -6.78
C SER A 386 -18.47 -11.82 -6.23
N LEU A 387 -17.16 -11.81 -6.49
CA LEU A 387 -16.27 -10.71 -6.12
C LEU A 387 -16.11 -9.67 -7.26
N HIS A 388 -16.90 -9.75 -8.33
CA HIS A 388 -16.75 -8.89 -9.51
C HIS A 388 -16.87 -7.39 -9.20
N GLN A 389 -17.65 -7.02 -8.18
CA GLN A 389 -17.73 -5.61 -7.75
C GLN A 389 -16.42 -5.13 -7.12
N LEU A 390 -15.59 -6.05 -6.60
CA LEU A 390 -14.28 -5.73 -6.01
C LEU A 390 -13.13 -5.70 -7.04
N ARG A 391 -13.43 -5.62 -8.34
CA ARG A 391 -12.43 -5.59 -9.43
C ARG A 391 -11.52 -4.35 -9.44
N GLY A 392 -11.86 -3.32 -8.65
CA GLY A 392 -11.02 -2.13 -8.52
C GLY A 392 -10.07 -2.19 -7.32
N GLU A 393 -10.17 -3.22 -6.48
CA GLU A 393 -9.27 -3.52 -5.39
C GLU A 393 -8.21 -4.52 -5.85
N TRP A 394 -6.99 -4.05 -6.12
CA TRP A 394 -5.93 -4.88 -6.69
C TRP A 394 -5.54 -6.12 -5.86
N GLY A 395 -5.81 -6.11 -4.55
CA GLY A 395 -5.54 -7.24 -3.66
C GLY A 395 -6.63 -8.33 -3.69
N ILE A 396 -7.66 -8.16 -4.52
CA ILE A 396 -8.78 -9.10 -4.66
C ILE A 396 -8.74 -9.74 -6.05
N LEU A 397 -8.78 -11.07 -6.07
CA LEU A 397 -8.93 -11.88 -7.28
C LEU A 397 -10.41 -11.87 -7.70
N ALA A 398 -10.86 -10.76 -8.26
CA ALA A 398 -12.27 -10.46 -8.51
C ALA A 398 -12.99 -11.36 -9.53
N ASP A 399 -12.24 -12.14 -10.32
CA ASP A 399 -12.79 -13.16 -11.22
C ASP A 399 -13.28 -14.41 -10.48
N ASN A 400 -12.93 -14.55 -9.19
CA ASN A 400 -13.37 -15.64 -8.33
C ASN A 400 -14.63 -15.27 -7.52
N ASN A 401 -15.23 -16.27 -6.91
CA ASN A 401 -16.21 -16.08 -5.84
C ASN A 401 -15.50 -16.04 -4.48
N ALA A 402 -16.16 -15.43 -3.50
CA ALA A 402 -15.74 -15.48 -2.11
C ALA A 402 -15.62 -16.96 -1.65
N PRO A 403 -14.53 -17.34 -0.96
CA PRO A 403 -14.22 -18.75 -0.69
C PRO A 403 -15.15 -19.43 0.31
N GLY A 404 -15.95 -18.65 1.03
CA GLY A 404 -16.83 -19.11 2.10
C GLY A 404 -16.11 -19.30 3.43
N ARG A 405 -16.83 -19.03 4.53
CA ARG A 405 -16.24 -18.93 5.88
C ARG A 405 -15.59 -20.22 6.38
N ASN A 406 -16.09 -21.39 5.96
CA ASN A 406 -15.49 -22.68 6.30
C ASN A 406 -14.12 -22.89 5.65
N ALA A 407 -13.95 -22.47 4.40
CA ALA A 407 -12.66 -22.55 3.72
C ALA A 407 -11.64 -21.60 4.37
N ILE A 408 -12.08 -20.38 4.70
CA ILE A 408 -11.27 -19.38 5.43
C ILE A 408 -10.79 -19.96 6.76
N ARG A 409 -11.70 -20.49 7.60
CA ARG A 409 -11.35 -21.12 8.89
C ARG A 409 -10.32 -22.24 8.71
N LYS A 410 -10.53 -23.13 7.74
CA LYS A 410 -9.62 -24.25 7.47
C LYS A 410 -8.23 -23.76 7.08
N GLU A 411 -8.13 -22.75 6.21
CA GLU A 411 -6.87 -22.17 5.80
C GLU A 411 -6.09 -21.57 6.99
N LYS A 412 -6.77 -20.82 7.87
CA LYS A 412 -6.12 -20.24 9.06
C LYS A 412 -5.68 -21.29 10.07
N GLN A 413 -6.49 -22.33 10.28
CA GLN A 413 -6.11 -23.47 11.13
C GLN A 413 -4.91 -24.22 10.57
N GLU A 414 -4.85 -24.41 9.26
CA GLU A 414 -3.69 -25.00 8.59
C GLU A 414 -2.45 -24.14 8.77
N ALA A 415 -2.54 -22.81 8.62
CA ALA A 415 -1.43 -21.89 8.88
C ALA A 415 -0.87 -22.05 10.30
N LEU A 416 -1.74 -22.12 11.31
CA LEU A 416 -1.34 -22.34 12.70
C LEU A 416 -0.67 -23.70 12.93
N LYS A 417 -1.18 -24.75 12.27
CA LYS A 417 -0.59 -26.09 12.31
C LYS A 417 0.83 -26.07 11.74
N LEU A 418 1.00 -25.55 10.53
CA LEU A 418 2.31 -25.46 9.86
C LEU A 418 3.29 -24.62 10.69
N ALA A 419 2.84 -23.49 11.24
CA ALA A 419 3.65 -22.64 12.13
C ALA A 419 4.13 -23.39 13.38
N SER A 420 3.25 -24.17 14.02
CA SER A 420 3.58 -24.94 15.22
C SER A 420 4.54 -26.08 14.94
N GLU A 421 4.30 -26.82 13.85
CA GLU A 421 5.15 -27.93 13.41
C GLU A 421 6.54 -27.43 12.99
N GLY A 422 6.62 -26.34 12.21
CA GLY A 422 7.88 -25.73 11.81
C GLY A 422 8.68 -25.20 12.98
N LEU A 423 8.05 -24.54 13.96
CA LEU A 423 8.74 -24.11 15.18
C LEU A 423 9.31 -25.31 15.97
N ALA A 424 8.56 -26.40 16.08
CA ALA A 424 9.04 -27.61 16.74
C ALA A 424 10.21 -28.26 15.99
N ARG A 425 10.22 -28.20 14.66
CA ARG A 425 11.33 -28.66 13.80
C ARG A 425 12.58 -27.80 13.99
N VAL A 426 12.44 -26.47 13.96
CA VAL A 426 13.56 -25.53 14.20
C VAL A 426 14.22 -25.79 15.55
N ARG A 427 13.43 -26.01 16.61
CA ARG A 427 13.98 -26.30 17.96
C ARG A 427 14.86 -27.56 18.01
N ARG A 428 14.65 -28.53 17.13
CA ARG A 428 15.50 -29.73 17.02
C ARG A 428 16.84 -29.45 16.33
N LEU A 429 16.99 -28.31 15.68
CA LEU A 429 18.24 -27.88 15.04
C LEU A 429 19.18 -27.14 16.00
N LYS A 430 18.82 -27.00 17.27
CA LYS A 430 19.69 -26.40 18.28
C LYS A 430 20.97 -27.22 18.41
N GLY A 431 22.11 -26.56 18.21
CA GLY A 431 23.44 -27.19 18.23
C GLY A 431 23.87 -27.82 16.90
N ILE A 432 23.00 -27.83 15.88
CA ILE A 432 23.36 -28.17 14.49
C ILE A 432 23.63 -26.88 13.71
N LEU A 433 22.69 -25.94 13.77
CA LEU A 433 22.89 -24.59 13.22
C LEU A 433 23.88 -23.78 14.06
N SER A 434 24.54 -22.81 13.42
CA SER A 434 25.29 -21.78 14.16
C SER A 434 24.35 -21.04 15.13
N GLU A 435 24.90 -20.51 16.23
CA GLU A 435 24.10 -19.84 17.26
C GLU A 435 23.29 -18.67 16.68
N ARG A 436 23.91 -17.86 15.82
CA ARG A 436 23.26 -16.74 15.12
C ARG A 436 22.11 -17.21 14.23
N GLU A 437 22.34 -18.26 13.44
CA GLU A 437 21.33 -18.77 12.50
C GLU A 437 20.16 -19.44 13.22
N TYR A 438 20.45 -20.20 14.28
CA TYR A 438 19.42 -20.80 15.14
C TYR A 438 18.57 -19.73 15.81
N ALA A 439 19.19 -18.72 16.42
CA ALA A 439 18.48 -17.63 17.11
C ALA A 439 17.58 -16.86 16.14
N ARG A 440 18.08 -16.52 14.95
CA ARG A 440 17.30 -15.89 13.88
C ARG A 440 16.10 -16.73 13.47
N THR A 441 16.34 -18.01 13.16
CA THR A 441 15.31 -18.92 12.64
C THR A 441 14.24 -19.22 13.69
N GLU A 442 14.62 -19.48 14.94
CA GLU A 442 13.67 -19.73 16.02
C GLU A 442 12.78 -18.51 16.25
N ARG A 443 13.38 -17.30 16.25
CA ARG A 443 12.67 -16.04 16.46
C ARG A 443 11.57 -15.82 15.42
N VAL A 444 11.88 -15.90 14.12
CA VAL A 444 10.88 -15.66 13.07
C VAL A 444 9.76 -16.72 13.08
N TRP A 445 10.09 -17.99 13.37
CA TRP A 445 9.08 -19.05 13.50
C TRP A 445 8.20 -18.90 14.75
N ARG A 446 8.78 -18.44 15.86
CA ARG A 446 8.04 -18.12 17.09
C ARG A 446 7.07 -16.97 16.84
N ILE A 447 7.51 -15.92 16.15
CA ILE A 447 6.66 -14.80 15.77
C ILE A 447 5.52 -15.25 14.86
N LEU A 448 5.81 -16.04 13.82
CA LEU A 448 4.78 -16.61 12.95
C LEU A 448 3.74 -17.41 13.75
N ASN A 449 4.16 -18.24 14.70
CA ASN A 449 3.24 -19.01 15.54
C ASN A 449 2.29 -18.11 16.35
N ILE A 450 2.81 -17.02 16.92
CA ILE A 450 2.00 -16.06 17.69
C ILE A 450 1.03 -15.33 16.77
N ALA A 451 1.51 -14.84 15.61
CA ALA A 451 0.66 -14.15 14.64
C ALA A 451 -0.46 -15.07 14.10
N CYS A 452 -0.17 -16.33 13.79
CA CYS A 452 -1.18 -17.32 13.38
C CYS A 452 -2.32 -17.44 14.41
N LYS A 453 -2.00 -17.47 15.71
CA LYS A 453 -3.01 -17.57 16.78
C LYS A 453 -3.90 -16.33 16.80
N ALA A 454 -3.30 -15.14 16.75
CA ALA A 454 -4.04 -13.88 16.73
C ALA A 454 -4.92 -13.74 15.48
N ILE A 455 -4.40 -14.10 14.30
CA ILE A 455 -5.15 -14.06 13.04
C ILE A 455 -6.28 -15.09 13.00
N CYS A 456 -6.09 -16.30 13.56
CA CYS A 456 -7.18 -17.26 13.70
C CYS A 456 -8.32 -16.67 14.54
N ALA A 457 -8.00 -16.05 15.67
CA ALA A 457 -8.98 -15.46 16.55
C ALA A 457 -9.71 -14.26 15.90
N PHE A 458 -8.98 -13.38 15.23
CA PHE A 458 -9.55 -12.28 14.43
C PHE A 458 -10.50 -12.80 13.34
N THR A 459 -10.07 -13.84 12.62
CA THR A 459 -10.85 -14.46 11.54
C THR A 459 -12.14 -15.07 12.07
N GLU A 460 -12.11 -15.71 13.23
CA GLU A 460 -13.32 -16.30 13.83
C GLU A 460 -14.32 -15.22 14.26
N SER A 461 -13.84 -14.11 14.82
CA SER A 461 -14.69 -12.94 15.13
C SER A 461 -15.36 -12.39 13.88
N LEU A 462 -14.61 -12.20 12.79
CA LEU A 462 -15.17 -11.70 11.54
C LEU A 462 -16.13 -12.72 10.90
N CYS A 463 -15.83 -14.02 10.92
CA CYS A 463 -16.79 -15.04 10.47
C CYS A 463 -18.09 -14.99 11.29
N SER A 464 -17.98 -14.81 12.61
CA SER A 464 -19.13 -14.71 13.51
C SER A 464 -19.96 -13.45 13.28
N TYR A 465 -19.34 -12.34 12.89
CA TYR A 465 -20.03 -11.12 12.45
C TYR A 465 -21.00 -11.43 11.31
N PHE A 466 -20.51 -12.08 10.25
CA PHE A 466 -21.34 -12.42 9.09
C PHE A 466 -22.34 -13.54 9.39
N ASP A 467 -21.97 -14.52 10.22
CA ASP A 467 -22.90 -15.56 10.68
C ASP A 467 -24.09 -14.93 11.44
N ASP A 468 -23.87 -13.99 12.37
CA ASP A 468 -24.95 -13.32 13.09
C ASP A 468 -25.75 -12.37 12.19
N LEU A 469 -25.08 -11.67 11.26
CA LEU A 469 -25.72 -10.73 10.32
C LEU A 469 -26.70 -11.45 9.39
N GLU A 470 -26.27 -12.55 8.77
CA GLU A 470 -27.08 -13.34 7.85
C GLU A 470 -28.25 -14.06 8.56
N ASN A 471 -28.12 -14.34 9.85
CA ASN A 471 -29.20 -14.88 10.69
C ASN A 471 -30.12 -13.79 11.26
N CYS A 472 -29.88 -12.51 10.95
CA CYS A 472 -30.61 -11.36 11.47
C CYS A 472 -30.68 -11.33 13.01
N GLU A 473 -29.59 -11.72 13.69
CA GLU A 473 -29.56 -11.80 15.15
C GLU A 473 -29.60 -10.39 15.77
N PRO A 474 -30.65 -10.02 16.54
CA PRO A 474 -30.76 -8.67 17.13
C PRO A 474 -29.74 -8.44 18.25
N HIS A 475 -29.23 -9.52 18.84
CA HIS A 475 -28.16 -9.52 19.83
C HIS A 475 -27.09 -10.48 19.36
N PRO A 476 -25.92 -10.00 18.88
CA PRO A 476 -24.95 -10.83 18.18
C PRO A 476 -24.15 -11.69 19.16
N LYS A 477 -24.77 -12.79 19.62
CA LYS A 477 -24.23 -13.67 20.66
C LYS A 477 -22.94 -14.33 20.21
N LYS A 478 -22.87 -14.83 18.97
CA LYS A 478 -21.67 -15.51 18.47
C LYS A 478 -20.53 -14.53 18.32
N LEU A 479 -20.80 -13.37 17.71
CA LEU A 479 -19.81 -12.30 17.59
C LEU A 479 -19.29 -11.88 18.96
N LYS A 480 -20.18 -11.62 19.93
CA LYS A 480 -19.76 -11.21 21.28
C LYS A 480 -18.87 -12.26 21.95
N THR A 481 -19.22 -13.54 21.84
CA THR A 481 -18.40 -14.64 22.36
C THR A 481 -17.04 -14.72 21.65
N CYS A 482 -17.01 -14.67 20.31
CA CYS A 482 -15.77 -14.78 19.56
C CYS A 482 -14.85 -13.56 19.74
N VAL A 483 -15.40 -12.34 19.84
CA VAL A 483 -14.63 -11.14 20.18
C VAL A 483 -14.03 -11.26 21.58
N GLY A 484 -14.81 -11.71 22.57
CA GLY A 484 -14.30 -11.96 23.93
C GLY A 484 -13.16 -12.98 23.96
N ASN A 485 -13.34 -14.11 23.27
CA ASN A 485 -12.29 -15.14 23.13
C ASN A 485 -11.05 -14.59 22.41
N ALA A 486 -11.24 -13.79 21.36
CA ALA A 486 -10.14 -13.21 20.62
C ALA A 486 -9.34 -12.22 21.47
N GLU A 487 -10.01 -11.42 22.30
CA GLU A 487 -9.34 -10.57 23.27
C GLU A 487 -8.54 -11.36 24.30
N GLU A 488 -9.11 -12.42 24.87
CA GLU A 488 -8.40 -13.29 25.83
C GLU A 488 -7.14 -13.88 25.21
N ILE A 489 -7.26 -14.45 24.00
CA ILE A 489 -6.14 -15.03 23.26
C ILE A 489 -5.07 -13.96 22.99
N ILE A 490 -5.45 -12.81 22.42
CA ILE A 490 -4.50 -11.77 22.05
C ILE A 490 -3.82 -11.17 23.28
N ASN A 491 -4.56 -10.94 24.37
CA ASN A 491 -3.99 -10.42 25.61
C ASN A 491 -2.99 -11.41 26.24
N GLY A 492 -3.25 -12.72 26.13
CA GLY A 492 -2.29 -13.75 26.55
C GLY A 492 -1.03 -13.85 25.69
N LEU A 493 -0.99 -13.20 24.53
CA LEU A 493 0.14 -13.18 23.61
C LEU A 493 0.96 -11.88 23.66
N LEU A 494 0.40 -10.79 24.23
CA LEU A 494 1.09 -9.50 24.35
C LEU A 494 2.27 -9.59 25.31
N ALA A 495 3.40 -8.98 24.93
CA ALA A 495 4.53 -8.77 25.82
C ALA A 495 4.35 -7.52 26.70
N ASP A 496 3.73 -6.48 26.14
CA ASP A 496 3.36 -5.21 26.75
C ASP A 496 1.83 -5.05 26.76
N THR A 497 1.26 -5.08 27.96
CA THR A 497 -0.19 -4.91 28.17
C THR A 497 -0.64 -3.44 28.13
N SER A 498 0.27 -2.48 27.91
CA SER A 498 -0.10 -1.07 27.81
C SER A 498 -1.08 -0.83 26.65
N GLU A 499 -2.00 0.12 26.85
CA GLU A 499 -2.99 0.50 25.82
C GLU A 499 -2.40 1.39 24.72
N SER A 500 -1.10 1.69 24.76
CA SER A 500 -0.46 2.53 23.75
C SER A 500 -0.56 1.89 22.37
N LEU A 501 -1.33 2.49 21.47
CA LEU A 501 -1.50 2.05 20.09
C LEU A 501 -0.44 2.71 19.19
N PRO A 502 0.04 2.01 18.16
CA PRO A 502 0.81 2.65 17.11
C PRO A 502 -0.07 3.69 16.38
N THR A 503 0.40 4.93 16.29
CA THR A 503 -0.21 5.97 15.46
C THR A 503 0.40 5.97 14.05
N MET A 504 -0.35 6.49 13.07
CA MET A 504 0.18 6.75 11.72
C MET A 504 1.49 7.55 11.74
N GLU A 505 1.53 8.56 12.61
CA GLU A 505 2.71 9.35 12.94
C GLU A 505 3.85 8.45 13.44
N SER A 506 3.66 7.58 14.43
CA SER A 506 4.73 6.66 14.88
C SER A 506 5.25 5.66 13.83
N CYS A 507 4.48 5.37 12.77
CA CYS A 507 4.89 4.50 11.66
C CYS A 507 5.49 5.27 10.48
N CYS A 508 5.33 6.59 10.43
CA CYS A 508 5.84 7.50 9.38
C CYS A 508 6.94 8.46 9.90
N ASP A 509 7.06 8.66 11.22
CA ASP A 509 7.84 9.74 11.86
C ASP A 509 9.27 9.36 12.29
N GLY A 510 9.88 8.39 11.65
CA GLY A 510 11.29 8.10 11.92
C GLY A 510 11.54 7.36 13.21
N ALA A 511 10.50 7.02 13.99
CA ALA A 511 10.70 6.29 15.22
C ALA A 511 11.10 4.85 14.84
N PRO A 512 12.31 4.39 15.19
CA PRO A 512 12.63 2.98 15.04
C PRO A 512 11.64 2.20 15.89
N LEU A 513 10.76 1.42 15.25
CA LEU A 513 10.13 0.33 15.98
C LEU A 513 11.28 -0.60 16.38
N PRO A 514 11.50 -0.82 17.69
CA PRO A 514 12.49 -1.78 18.11
C PRO A 514 12.15 -3.13 17.47
N GLY A 515 13.18 -3.86 17.04
CA GLY A 515 13.03 -5.22 16.53
C GLY A 515 12.16 -6.08 17.45
N ASP A 516 11.39 -6.99 16.84
CA ASP A 516 10.47 -7.93 17.48
C ASP A 516 9.23 -7.35 18.20
N ASP A 517 8.84 -6.09 18.00
CA ASP A 517 7.59 -5.53 18.56
C ASP A 517 6.33 -6.05 17.83
N LEU A 518 6.07 -7.34 18.00
CA LEU A 518 4.89 -8.01 17.46
C LEU A 518 3.59 -7.41 18.01
N ASP A 519 3.65 -6.85 19.22
CA ASP A 519 2.52 -6.18 19.86
C ASP A 519 2.03 -5.03 19.00
N ARG A 520 2.94 -4.18 18.52
CA ARG A 520 2.59 -3.07 17.61
C ARG A 520 2.29 -3.52 16.20
N VAL A 521 2.96 -4.55 15.69
CA VAL A 521 2.85 -4.93 14.28
C VAL A 521 1.55 -5.67 13.98
N TYR A 522 1.10 -6.54 14.90
CA TYR A 522 -0.11 -7.36 14.73
C TYR A 522 -1.08 -7.19 15.90
N LEU A 523 -0.64 -7.48 17.13
CA LEU A 523 -1.56 -7.86 18.21
C LEU A 523 -2.46 -6.70 18.66
N LYS A 524 -1.90 -5.51 18.91
CA LYS A 524 -2.66 -4.33 19.34
C LYS A 524 -3.66 -3.88 18.28
N GLY A 525 -3.24 -3.85 17.01
CA GLY A 525 -4.11 -3.54 15.87
C GLY A 525 -5.28 -4.52 15.75
N LEU A 526 -5.00 -5.83 15.73
CA LEU A 526 -6.02 -6.87 15.65
C LEU A 526 -6.99 -6.84 16.84
N ARG A 527 -6.49 -6.60 18.06
CA ARG A 527 -7.34 -6.47 19.25
C ARG A 527 -8.35 -5.34 19.11
N VAL A 528 -7.91 -4.17 18.64
CA VAL A 528 -8.82 -3.04 18.41
C VAL A 528 -9.81 -3.36 17.31
N LEU A 529 -9.36 -3.92 16.18
CA LEU A 529 -10.25 -4.28 15.08
C LEU A 529 -11.35 -5.26 15.54
N CYS A 530 -11.01 -6.27 16.35
CA CYS A 530 -12.00 -7.18 16.96
C CYS A 530 -13.04 -6.44 17.80
N ARG A 531 -12.62 -5.51 18.67
CA ARG A 531 -13.53 -4.69 19.51
C ARG A 531 -14.50 -3.87 18.68
N GLU A 532 -13.98 -3.23 17.64
CA GLU A 532 -14.75 -2.35 16.76
C GLU A 532 -15.80 -3.11 15.93
N MET A 533 -15.74 -4.44 15.82
CA MET A 533 -16.77 -5.21 15.10
C MET A 533 -18.15 -5.13 15.77
N LEU A 534 -18.22 -5.05 17.10
CA LEU A 534 -19.50 -4.97 17.83
C LEU A 534 -20.27 -3.66 17.55
N PRO A 535 -19.71 -2.46 17.75
CA PRO A 535 -20.41 -1.22 17.42
C PRO A 535 -20.72 -1.10 15.92
N GLN A 536 -19.87 -1.65 15.03
CA GLN A 536 -20.17 -1.72 13.60
C GLN A 536 -21.40 -2.59 13.31
N TYR A 537 -21.50 -3.76 13.95
CA TYR A 537 -22.64 -4.66 13.81
C TYR A 537 -23.94 -4.00 14.29
N GLU A 538 -23.92 -3.42 15.50
CA GLU A 538 -25.08 -2.75 16.10
C GLU A 538 -25.57 -1.59 15.23
N ALA A 539 -24.65 -0.79 14.71
CA ALA A 539 -24.96 0.33 13.85
C ALA A 539 -25.55 -0.11 12.50
N GLU A 540 -24.98 -1.15 11.88
CA GLU A 540 -25.50 -1.74 10.65
C GLU A 540 -26.92 -2.27 10.85
N GLN A 541 -27.15 -3.11 11.87
CA GLN A 541 -28.48 -3.70 12.12
C GLN A 541 -29.54 -2.64 12.43
N LYS A 542 -29.19 -1.65 13.27
CA LYS A 542 -30.10 -0.55 13.60
C LYS A 542 -30.51 0.22 12.35
N LEU A 543 -29.57 0.45 11.43
CA LEU A 543 -29.84 1.18 10.20
C LEU A 543 -30.68 0.34 9.22
N ARG A 544 -30.38 -0.95 9.06
CA ARG A 544 -31.21 -1.88 8.27
C ARG A 544 -32.64 -1.94 8.78
N ALA A 545 -32.82 -2.09 10.10
CA ALA A 545 -34.15 -2.12 10.72
C ALA A 545 -34.91 -0.81 10.55
N LYS A 546 -34.22 0.34 10.55
CA LYS A 546 -34.83 1.66 10.36
C LYS A 546 -35.26 1.92 8.91
N LEU A 547 -34.49 1.45 7.93
CA LEU A 547 -34.67 1.79 6.51
C LEU A 547 -35.45 0.72 5.72
N THR A 548 -35.61 -0.47 6.27
CA THR A 548 -36.38 -1.54 5.64
C THR A 548 -37.85 -1.43 6.05
N ASP A 549 -38.73 -1.23 5.06
CA ASP A 549 -40.17 -1.24 5.21
C ASP A 549 -40.81 -2.15 4.14
N ALA A 550 -42.15 -2.23 4.10
CA ALA A 550 -42.88 -3.10 3.19
C ALA A 550 -42.68 -2.74 1.70
N GLU A 551 -42.24 -1.51 1.41
CA GLU A 551 -42.01 -1.03 0.05
C GLU A 551 -40.53 -1.20 -0.38
N THR A 552 -39.62 -1.48 0.55
CA THR A 552 -38.20 -1.72 0.24
C THR A 552 -38.03 -2.92 -0.68
N LEU A 553 -37.47 -2.69 -1.87
CA LEU A 553 -37.06 -3.74 -2.79
C LEU A 553 -35.59 -4.14 -2.60
N ASP A 554 -34.70 -3.15 -2.44
CA ASP A 554 -33.28 -3.36 -2.22
C ASP A 554 -32.72 -2.26 -1.30
N LEU A 555 -31.71 -2.61 -0.51
CA LEU A 555 -31.04 -1.72 0.42
C LEU A 555 -29.54 -2.02 0.43
N ILE A 556 -28.75 -0.99 0.20
CA ILE A 556 -27.29 -1.01 0.30
C ILE A 556 -26.88 0.02 1.34
N LEU A 557 -26.05 -0.40 2.29
CA LEU A 557 -25.39 0.45 3.28
C LEU A 557 -23.90 0.56 2.91
N PRO A 558 -23.47 1.53 2.09
CA PRO A 558 -22.13 1.50 1.48
C PRO A 558 -20.98 1.53 2.50
N GLY A 559 -21.23 2.08 3.69
CA GLY A 559 -20.25 2.13 4.78
C GLY A 559 -20.16 0.86 5.63
N SER A 560 -21.06 -0.10 5.45
CA SER A 560 -21.21 -1.27 6.32
C SER A 560 -20.31 -2.43 5.86
N PHE A 561 -20.02 -3.40 6.72
CA PHE A 561 -19.23 -4.58 6.31
C PHE A 561 -20.07 -5.52 5.44
N GLY A 562 -21.35 -5.67 5.76
CA GLY A 562 -22.28 -6.56 5.07
C GLY A 562 -22.53 -6.25 3.60
N ASP A 563 -22.25 -5.03 3.13
CA ASP A 563 -22.47 -4.65 1.73
C ASP A 563 -21.17 -4.39 0.95
N GLN A 564 -19.99 -4.62 1.52
CA GLN A 564 -18.72 -4.33 0.83
C GLN A 564 -18.61 -5.05 -0.53
N TYR A 565 -19.06 -6.30 -0.62
CA TYR A 565 -19.05 -7.09 -1.86
C TYR A 565 -19.96 -6.52 -2.98
N ARG A 566 -20.78 -5.51 -2.67
CA ARG A 566 -21.70 -4.85 -3.61
C ARG A 566 -21.19 -3.49 -4.11
N ILE A 567 -20.02 -3.05 -3.65
CA ILE A 567 -19.49 -1.72 -3.93
C ILE A 567 -18.35 -1.81 -4.92
N PHE A 568 -18.52 -1.24 -6.11
CA PHE A 568 -17.40 -1.02 -7.02
C PHE A 568 -16.72 0.32 -6.76
N ARG A 569 -15.41 0.28 -6.65
CA ARG A 569 -14.54 1.45 -6.49
C ARG A 569 -13.11 1.04 -6.82
N TYR A 570 -12.27 2.01 -7.08
CA TYR A 570 -10.84 1.78 -6.99
C TYR A 570 -10.37 1.76 -5.54
N MET A 571 -9.30 1.03 -5.25
CA MET A 571 -8.68 1.06 -3.93
C MET A 571 -8.42 2.53 -3.51
N HIS A 572 -8.78 2.88 -2.28
CA HIS A 572 -8.72 4.24 -1.71
C HIS A 572 -9.59 5.33 -2.35
N ALA A 573 -10.25 5.10 -3.49
CA ALA A 573 -11.13 6.09 -4.13
C ALA A 573 -12.39 6.41 -3.31
N SER A 574 -12.75 5.55 -2.36
CA SER A 574 -13.73 5.82 -1.31
C SER A 574 -13.35 5.07 -0.05
N HIS A 575 -13.84 5.55 1.10
CA HIS A 575 -13.59 4.92 2.39
C HIS A 575 -14.83 4.89 3.27
N SER A 576 -14.95 3.84 4.07
CA SER A 576 -15.98 3.66 5.07
C SER A 576 -15.53 4.17 6.44
N GLU A 577 -16.47 4.74 7.21
CA GLU A 577 -16.26 5.21 8.57
C GLU A 577 -17.53 4.94 9.40
N LEU A 578 -17.39 4.61 10.69
CA LEU A 578 -18.50 4.64 11.64
C LEU A 578 -18.56 6.02 12.29
N LYS A 579 -19.35 6.93 11.70
CA LYS A 579 -19.44 8.32 12.16
C LYS A 579 -20.65 8.50 13.06
N ASN A 580 -20.42 8.83 14.33
CA ASN A 580 -21.48 9.01 15.35
C ASN A 580 -22.45 7.82 15.42
N GLY A 581 -21.95 6.58 15.31
CA GLY A 581 -22.76 5.37 15.33
C GLY A 581 -23.56 5.11 14.05
N VAL A 582 -23.20 5.75 12.93
CA VAL A 582 -23.80 5.52 11.61
C VAL A 582 -22.71 5.08 10.63
N PRO A 583 -22.83 3.91 9.97
CA PRO A 583 -21.89 3.52 8.94
C PRO A 583 -22.09 4.40 7.71
N ILE A 584 -21.03 5.08 7.27
CA ILE A 584 -21.04 5.95 6.10
C ILE A 584 -19.91 5.60 5.15
N ARG A 585 -20.06 5.99 3.88
CA ARG A 585 -18.98 5.99 2.90
C ARG A 585 -18.82 7.35 2.27
N TYR A 586 -17.58 7.84 2.22
CA TYR A 586 -17.24 9.03 1.44
C TYR A 586 -16.90 8.64 -0.01
N ALA A 587 -17.48 9.30 -1.00
CA ALA A 587 -16.99 9.23 -2.38
C ALA A 587 -15.84 10.24 -2.56
N GLY A 588 -14.60 9.75 -2.56
CA GLY A 588 -13.39 10.56 -2.61
C GLY A 588 -12.79 10.93 -1.25
N ASN A 589 -11.60 11.53 -1.30
CA ASN A 589 -10.87 12.15 -0.19
C ASN A 589 -9.78 13.07 -0.75
N THR A 590 -9.01 13.76 0.09
CA THR A 590 -7.96 14.70 -0.36
C THR A 590 -6.86 14.07 -1.23
N VAL A 591 -6.59 12.77 -1.08
CA VAL A 591 -5.62 12.03 -1.90
C VAL A 591 -6.26 11.57 -3.21
N PHE A 592 -7.56 11.24 -3.18
CA PHE A 592 -8.36 10.82 -4.34
C PHE A 592 -9.55 11.78 -4.51
N PRO A 593 -9.32 13.04 -4.94
CA PRO A 593 -10.40 14.03 -4.98
C PRO A 593 -11.48 13.63 -6.00
N ASN A 594 -11.09 12.97 -7.08
CA ASN A 594 -11.99 12.44 -8.11
C ASN A 594 -12.47 11.02 -7.80
N GLY A 595 -12.32 10.58 -6.54
CA GLY A 595 -12.72 9.27 -6.09
C GLY A 595 -14.25 9.08 -6.13
N PHE A 596 -14.65 7.83 -6.28
CA PHE A 596 -16.05 7.44 -6.46
C PHE A 596 -16.35 6.13 -5.74
N PHE A 597 -17.63 5.81 -5.68
CA PHE A 597 -18.07 4.42 -5.60
C PHE A 597 -19.34 4.22 -6.40
N GLU A 598 -19.58 2.99 -6.78
CA GLU A 598 -20.69 2.55 -7.63
C GLU A 598 -21.37 1.36 -6.97
N VAL A 599 -22.70 1.32 -7.12
CA VAL A 599 -23.54 0.24 -6.62
C VAL A 599 -24.52 -0.21 -7.69
N GLU A 600 -24.94 -1.45 -7.58
CA GLU A 600 -25.99 -2.03 -8.41
C GLU A 600 -27.22 -2.33 -7.54
N LEU A 601 -28.35 -1.70 -7.88
CA LEU A 601 -29.63 -1.85 -7.18
C LEU A 601 -30.63 -2.61 -8.04
N LYS A 602 -31.35 -3.53 -7.40
CA LYS A 602 -32.61 -4.06 -7.94
C LYS A 602 -33.69 -3.00 -7.81
N CYS A 603 -34.48 -2.81 -8.85
CA CYS A 603 -35.48 -1.76 -8.97
C CYS A 603 -36.74 -2.29 -9.67
N VAL A 604 -37.81 -1.49 -9.68
CA VAL A 604 -38.94 -1.64 -10.61
C VAL A 604 -38.94 -0.40 -11.51
N PRO A 605 -39.12 -0.52 -12.85
CA PRO A 605 -39.26 0.65 -13.71
C PRO A 605 -40.37 1.58 -13.23
N GLY A 606 -40.04 2.85 -12.98
CA GLY A 606 -40.96 3.84 -12.42
C GLY A 606 -41.07 3.84 -10.89
N GLY A 607 -40.43 2.89 -10.20
CA GLY A 607 -40.23 2.92 -8.75
C GLY A 607 -39.25 4.03 -8.33
N ARG A 608 -39.02 4.17 -7.01
CA ARG A 608 -38.19 5.24 -6.46
C ARG A 608 -36.86 4.72 -5.93
N ILE A 609 -35.80 5.51 -6.12
CA ILE A 609 -34.48 5.31 -5.51
C ILE A 609 -34.22 6.46 -4.54
N TYR A 610 -33.85 6.13 -3.33
CA TYR A 610 -33.51 7.04 -2.25
C TYR A 610 -32.03 6.94 -1.95
N ILE A 611 -31.32 8.06 -2.01
CA ILE A 611 -29.92 8.19 -1.58
C ILE A 611 -29.93 9.03 -0.32
N THR A 612 -29.57 8.45 0.81
CA THR A 612 -29.49 9.14 2.10
C THR A 612 -28.06 9.57 2.37
N LEU A 613 -27.85 10.86 2.54
CA LEU A 613 -26.58 11.48 2.88
C LEU A 613 -26.58 11.87 4.37
N LEU A 614 -25.42 11.77 5.02
CA LEU A 614 -25.21 12.39 6.32
C LEU A 614 -25.10 13.90 6.11
N LYS A 615 -25.93 14.67 6.82
CA LYS A 615 -25.96 16.14 6.71
C LYS A 615 -24.54 16.72 6.89
N ASN A 616 -24.07 17.39 5.84
CA ASN A 616 -22.76 18.04 5.76
C ASN A 616 -22.85 19.26 4.82
N ASP A 617 -21.72 19.89 4.51
CA ASP A 617 -21.67 21.09 3.65
C ASP A 617 -21.83 20.80 2.14
N VAL A 618 -22.17 19.56 1.76
CA VAL A 618 -22.35 19.18 0.36
C VAL A 618 -23.72 19.68 -0.14
N ARG A 619 -23.69 20.56 -1.14
CA ARG A 619 -24.90 21.13 -1.79
C ARG A 619 -25.24 20.49 -3.12
N GLU A 620 -24.28 19.85 -3.76
CA GLU A 620 -24.44 19.20 -5.06
C GLU A 620 -23.54 17.96 -5.11
N ILE A 621 -24.00 16.92 -5.80
CA ILE A 621 -23.20 15.73 -6.12
C ILE A 621 -23.31 15.39 -7.61
N LYS A 622 -22.33 14.67 -8.12
CA LYS A 622 -22.36 14.11 -9.48
C LYS A 622 -22.86 12.67 -9.39
N LEU A 623 -23.96 12.39 -10.08
CA LEU A 623 -24.58 11.07 -10.14
C LEU A 623 -24.52 10.55 -11.56
N THR A 624 -24.05 9.32 -11.72
CA THR A 624 -24.11 8.61 -13.00
C THR A 624 -25.05 7.42 -12.87
N ILE A 625 -26.14 7.44 -13.63
CA ILE A 625 -27.21 6.44 -13.60
C ILE A 625 -27.20 5.72 -14.94
N ASN A 626 -26.90 4.42 -14.95
CA ASN A 626 -26.79 3.61 -16.17
C ASN A 626 -25.91 4.28 -17.27
N GLY A 627 -24.79 4.88 -16.85
CA GLY A 627 -23.84 5.57 -17.74
C GLY A 627 -24.18 7.03 -18.05
N LEU A 628 -25.34 7.54 -17.64
CA LEU A 628 -25.74 8.93 -17.85
C LEU A 628 -25.42 9.78 -16.62
N THR A 629 -24.53 10.75 -16.77
CA THR A 629 -24.06 11.63 -15.70
C THR A 629 -24.86 12.92 -15.61
N LYS A 630 -25.24 13.31 -14.39
CA LYS A 630 -25.83 14.63 -14.09
C LYS A 630 -25.36 15.18 -12.74
N ARG A 631 -25.32 16.51 -12.63
CA ARG A 631 -25.21 17.21 -11.35
C ARG A 631 -26.57 17.23 -10.67
N THR A 632 -26.61 16.93 -9.37
CA THR A 632 -27.84 16.81 -8.59
C THR A 632 -27.71 17.58 -7.29
N SER A 633 -28.62 18.53 -7.05
CA SER A 633 -28.67 19.27 -5.80
C SER A 633 -29.05 18.36 -4.63
N VAL A 634 -28.40 18.57 -3.48
CA VAL A 634 -28.68 17.86 -2.24
C VAL A 634 -29.73 18.65 -1.44
N PRO A 635 -30.91 18.08 -1.17
CA PRO A 635 -31.91 18.74 -0.34
C PRO A 635 -31.45 18.91 1.12
N ASP A 636 -32.08 19.83 1.87
CA ASP A 636 -31.68 20.14 3.25
C ASP A 636 -31.85 18.99 4.25
N ASP A 637 -32.70 18.01 3.93
CA ASP A 637 -32.89 16.77 4.69
C ASP A 637 -31.85 15.69 4.35
N GLY A 638 -31.03 15.92 3.31
CA GLY A 638 -30.01 14.99 2.85
C GLY A 638 -30.53 13.79 2.06
N ILE A 639 -31.79 13.80 1.60
CA ILE A 639 -32.41 12.68 0.87
C ILE A 639 -32.61 13.05 -0.59
N ILE A 640 -31.88 12.40 -1.48
CA ILE A 640 -32.09 12.54 -2.93
C ILE A 640 -33.05 11.44 -3.38
N VAL A 641 -34.09 11.82 -4.11
CA VAL A 641 -35.08 10.90 -4.69
C VAL A 641 -34.95 10.91 -6.21
N LEU A 642 -34.88 9.73 -6.81
CA LEU A 642 -34.74 9.50 -8.25
C LEU A 642 -35.79 8.50 -8.72
N ASP A 643 -36.19 8.60 -9.98
CA ASP A 643 -36.97 7.56 -10.65
C ASP A 643 -36.04 6.43 -11.10
N ALA A 644 -36.46 5.18 -10.88
CA ALA A 644 -35.76 4.02 -11.40
C ALA A 644 -36.04 3.86 -12.90
N PRO A 645 -35.03 4.01 -13.79
CA PRO A 645 -35.23 3.90 -15.23
C PRO A 645 -35.42 2.45 -15.73
N SER A 646 -35.07 1.47 -14.91
CA SER A 646 -35.04 0.04 -15.26
C SER A 646 -35.18 -0.82 -14.00
N ASP A 647 -35.31 -2.13 -14.19
CA ASP A 647 -35.37 -3.15 -13.15
C ASP A 647 -34.02 -3.41 -12.46
N LYS A 648 -32.92 -2.99 -13.10
CA LYS A 648 -31.56 -2.98 -12.55
C LYS A 648 -30.91 -1.63 -12.83
N VAL A 649 -30.41 -0.98 -11.80
CA VAL A 649 -29.84 0.38 -11.88
C VAL A 649 -28.42 0.38 -11.33
N THR A 650 -27.48 0.81 -12.17
CA THR A 650 -26.11 1.13 -11.74
C THR A 650 -26.06 2.60 -11.36
N LEU A 651 -25.66 2.88 -10.12
CA LEU A 651 -25.55 4.21 -9.57
C LEU A 651 -24.12 4.47 -9.10
N ARG A 652 -23.43 5.40 -9.76
CA ARG A 652 -22.12 5.91 -9.35
C ARG A 652 -22.24 7.30 -8.73
N MET A 653 -21.57 7.48 -7.60
CA MET A 653 -21.58 8.70 -6.78
C MET A 653 -20.18 9.31 -6.74
N GLU A 654 -20.12 10.61 -7.00
CA GLU A 654 -18.90 11.42 -7.06
C GLU A 654 -19.16 12.79 -6.41
N LYS A 655 -18.10 13.42 -5.91
CA LYS A 655 -18.20 14.81 -5.41
C LYS A 655 -18.59 15.77 -6.54
N SER A 656 -19.24 16.86 -6.17
CA SER A 656 -19.31 18.08 -7.00
C SER A 656 -18.73 19.23 -6.19
N GLY A 657 -17.59 19.78 -6.61
CA GLY A 657 -16.88 20.84 -5.88
C GLY A 657 -15.97 20.33 -4.75
N LEU A 658 -15.92 21.07 -3.65
CA LEU A 658 -14.89 20.93 -2.60
C LEU A 658 -15.17 19.83 -1.56
N HIS A 659 -16.44 19.50 -1.29
CA HIS A 659 -16.82 18.61 -0.20
C HIS A 659 -17.18 17.20 -0.68
N TYR A 660 -16.72 16.19 0.05
CA TYR A 660 -16.98 14.77 -0.26
C TYR A 660 -18.34 14.32 0.32
N PRO A 661 -19.22 13.69 -0.48
CA PRO A 661 -20.50 13.22 0.00
C PRO A 661 -20.35 12.00 0.92
N ALA A 662 -20.93 12.10 2.12
CA ALA A 662 -20.97 11.02 3.11
C ALA A 662 -22.28 10.25 2.97
N VAL A 663 -22.27 9.15 2.23
CA VAL A 663 -23.46 8.36 1.91
C VAL A 663 -23.74 7.34 3.01
N VAL A 664 -24.95 7.37 3.54
CA VAL A 664 -25.45 6.48 4.60
C VAL A 664 -26.07 5.23 3.99
N ALA A 665 -26.96 5.41 3.01
CA ALA A 665 -27.72 4.32 2.42
C ALA A 665 -28.16 4.64 0.99
N VAL A 666 -28.35 3.60 0.19
CA VAL A 666 -29.05 3.64 -1.08
C VAL A 666 -30.16 2.59 -1.05
N LYS A 667 -31.41 3.02 -1.21
CA LYS A 667 -32.61 2.19 -1.12
C LYS A 667 -33.42 2.31 -2.40
N SER A 668 -33.99 1.21 -2.88
CA SER A 668 -35.03 1.22 -3.91
C SER A 668 -36.37 0.77 -3.33
N THR A 669 -37.46 1.26 -3.89
CA THR A 669 -38.83 0.84 -3.57
C THR A 669 -39.59 0.40 -4.81
N VAL A 670 -40.64 -0.40 -4.58
CA VAL A 670 -41.64 -0.75 -5.60
C VAL A 670 -42.36 0.45 -6.18
#